data_AF-A0A5M6CYW6-F1
#
_entry.id   AF-A0A5M6CYW6-F1
#
_cell.length_a   1.000
_cell.length_b   1.000
_cell.length_c   1.000
_cell.angle_alpha   90.00
_cell.angle_beta   90.00
_cell.angle_gamma   90.00
#
_symmetry.space_group_name_H-M   'P 1'
#
loop_
_entity.id
_entity.type
_entity.pdbx_description
1 polymer ?
#
loop_
_entity_poly.entity_id
_entity_poly.type
_entity_poly.pdbx_seq_one_letter_code
_entity_poly.pdbx_strand_id
1 'polypeptide(L)'
;MRLMRRLQSIATAGRLGFACLAVLSLVAPAPADDRSSADAPVGLLRTVNGDQIAGKLSASVDEPDLSVAWQHPQFAEPFRFDLAKVYDFAFPTDESDPPARGAFLVELAQGDRLFGSIVDVDSSTVTLDTPAFGKRSIARKTIRRISNWDDGKAVVFTGPGEIGDWGENDSEQVWQQLEGRWQMRGGRLTTDQEGAALFRQIGLPAHARIELELSWADDPNFVLAIGVDRGNSKSSYENAFRIEVWQDQLVLVREWEDMADVASLGPTSHWNGQAKLTIDLDQKSSRMVVSSFQGEELGVIQLQTTAPCPVHPSIRLTNIKGNTSLDFLRVLELAAPADAEPSAGIDVFYLTDGSTRQGTWTGIDGDQWTLKDSQQQESSIAADQLISVNLSSTETGESSDADDTDPPQGSADEKPTDEKPSDEKPTEKGPEVQIATHGGHRLTGVLIQTGKDQVTLEPTSLQNRLSIPVADLRSVSITGAARQNDSKPSSGLPRLETDNGQFYGRLIDTDPASDSGPIRFEPRDATAAAAFLPSFSGRLVYRDPPPPETPAMRQQRLQREAAEKRARQARQRRGGLMNVIVNAFSNQPENRVAAPTPRSVHLRTGEVIPAKVQSIDENVVTFESESTTQTTLPTEKVRVVQLAVGSDPQVDPVDRERLLTVPRIRKKNPPTHLIVATNGDLLRCRLIRLSDETLEVQTRLETIEIPRSVVSKIIWLWEKAPESDDDAEETDPKETEVDEAPQNLADDDASKEPEAAGEGLEVRAVLRGGNRMSLVAEKLSDGVLIGHHPLLGEAKITLADVDELMFGDAPSKTADPPAYSDWKLLDAPEPMLAEDGEGGDNGTGSALVGTQAEDFTLDLLDGGRFRVSEQQGKVLVLDFWATWCGPCLQAMPVIEETVGEFDSDEVRLVAVNLQETAEPIRKTLERLNISPDVALDIDGVAAARYQANAIPQTVVIDRTGKIVRLFVGGGPKLGDNLRQAIEETLSDKPPT
;
A
#
# COMPACT_ATOMS: atom_id res chain seq x y z
N MET A 1 -61.85 20.77 -0.56
CA MET A 1 -62.10 21.73 -1.65
C MET A 1 -61.92 21.00 -2.98
N ARG A 2 -63.07 20.63 -3.57
CA ARG A 2 -63.41 20.28 -4.98
C ARG A 2 -62.37 19.52 -5.84
N LEU A 3 -62.38 18.18 -5.95
CA LEU A 3 -63.33 17.22 -6.55
C LEU A 3 -63.16 16.99 -8.07
N MET A 4 -62.91 15.71 -8.42
CA MET A 4 -63.14 15.07 -9.72
C MET A 4 -64.36 15.61 -10.50
N ARG A 5 -64.27 15.75 -11.84
CA ARG A 5 -65.19 15.17 -12.87
C ARG A 5 -65.16 15.86 -14.27
N ARG A 6 -65.31 14.98 -15.29
CA ARG A 6 -65.99 15.11 -16.62
C ARG A 6 -65.22 15.85 -17.74
N LEU A 7 -64.95 15.26 -18.92
CA LEU A 7 -65.76 14.66 -20.03
C LEU A 7 -66.39 15.66 -21.03
N GLN A 8 -66.23 15.31 -22.34
CA GLN A 8 -66.85 15.80 -23.60
C GLN A 8 -66.07 16.92 -24.35
N SER A 9 -65.45 16.68 -25.51
CA SER A 9 -65.92 16.29 -26.87
C SER A 9 -66.54 17.43 -27.68
N ILE A 10 -65.91 17.81 -28.81
CA ILE A 10 -66.53 18.24 -30.09
C ILE A 10 -65.56 17.91 -31.24
N ALA A 11 -66.08 17.21 -32.25
CA ALA A 11 -65.47 16.83 -33.52
C ALA A 11 -65.85 17.80 -34.65
N THR A 12 -65.03 17.95 -35.70
CA THR A 12 -65.30 17.66 -37.16
C THR A 12 -64.29 18.42 -38.04
N ALA A 13 -63.88 18.04 -39.25
CA ALA A 13 -64.06 16.88 -40.13
C ALA A 13 -63.04 16.99 -41.30
N GLY A 14 -62.66 15.86 -41.90
CA GLY A 14 -61.90 15.79 -43.16
C GLY A 14 -61.64 14.36 -43.64
N ARG A 15 -62.67 13.73 -44.23
CA ARG A 15 -62.66 12.49 -45.05
C ARG A 15 -61.75 12.66 -46.30
N LEU A 16 -61.20 11.69 -47.05
CA LEU A 16 -61.53 10.30 -47.40
C LEU A 16 -60.32 9.72 -48.20
N GLY A 17 -60.05 8.41 -48.19
CA GLY A 17 -59.17 7.77 -49.21
C GLY A 17 -58.64 6.38 -48.87
N PHE A 18 -59.31 5.33 -49.35
CA PHE A 18 -58.88 3.93 -49.31
C PHE A 18 -57.71 3.66 -50.29
N ALA A 19 -56.70 2.88 -49.88
CA ALA A 19 -55.97 1.96 -50.77
C ALA A 19 -55.22 0.88 -49.95
N CYS A 20 -55.48 -0.39 -50.25
CA CYS A 20 -54.68 -1.52 -49.82
C CYS A 20 -53.29 -1.49 -50.48
N LEU A 21 -52.22 -1.73 -49.72
CA LEU A 21 -50.96 -2.25 -50.27
C LEU A 21 -50.31 -3.20 -49.27
N ALA A 22 -50.00 -4.40 -49.76
CA ALA A 22 -49.25 -5.43 -49.05
C ALA A 22 -47.84 -4.94 -48.72
N VAL A 23 -47.38 -5.15 -47.49
CA VAL A 23 -45.98 -4.94 -47.10
C VAL A 23 -45.34 -6.32 -46.96
N LEU A 24 -44.45 -6.65 -47.90
CA LEU A 24 -43.42 -7.66 -47.70
C LEU A 24 -42.57 -7.24 -46.49
N SER A 25 -42.57 -8.05 -45.44
CA SER A 25 -41.59 -7.96 -44.36
C SER A 25 -40.26 -8.53 -44.83
N LEU A 26 -39.40 -7.68 -45.38
CA LEU A 26 -37.95 -7.91 -45.40
C LEU A 26 -37.46 -7.80 -43.96
N VAL A 27 -37.12 -8.94 -43.35
CA VAL A 27 -36.37 -8.99 -42.10
C VAL A 27 -34.95 -8.53 -42.43
N ALA A 28 -34.62 -7.30 -42.05
CA ALA A 28 -33.24 -6.84 -42.07
C ALA A 28 -32.44 -7.60 -40.99
N PRO A 29 -31.18 -7.99 -41.26
CA PRO A 29 -30.31 -8.51 -40.21
C PRO A 29 -30.11 -7.43 -39.15
N ALA A 30 -30.19 -7.82 -37.88
CA ALA A 30 -29.89 -6.93 -36.76
C ALA A 30 -28.44 -6.41 -36.89
N PRO A 31 -28.17 -5.13 -36.57
CA PRO A 31 -26.82 -4.59 -36.66
C PRO A 31 -25.90 -5.31 -35.66
N ALA A 32 -24.65 -5.51 -36.07
CA ALA A 32 -23.56 -5.94 -35.19
C ALA A 32 -23.48 -5.00 -33.97
N ASP A 33 -23.26 -5.56 -32.78
CA ASP A 33 -23.14 -4.80 -31.54
C ASP A 33 -22.06 -3.73 -31.70
N ASP A 34 -22.49 -2.46 -31.70
CA ASP A 34 -21.65 -1.29 -31.90
C ASP A 34 -20.90 -0.97 -30.60
N ARG A 35 -19.80 -1.70 -30.34
CA ARG A 35 -18.77 -1.29 -29.36
C ARG A 35 -17.82 -0.23 -29.97
N SER A 36 -18.28 0.60 -30.93
CA SER A 36 -17.48 1.72 -31.43
C SER A 36 -17.71 2.99 -30.59
N SER A 37 -16.60 3.62 -30.20
CA SER A 37 -16.49 4.99 -29.64
C SER A 37 -16.43 5.24 -28.13
N ALA A 38 -15.94 4.29 -27.32
CA ALA A 38 -15.43 4.61 -26.00
C ALA A 38 -13.97 4.15 -25.89
N ASP A 39 -13.13 5.03 -25.35
CA ASP A 39 -11.68 4.93 -25.15
C ASP A 39 -11.14 3.49 -25.00
N ALA A 40 -10.05 3.13 -25.72
CA ALA A 40 -9.50 1.76 -25.73
C ALA A 40 -9.35 1.19 -24.30
N PRO A 41 -9.67 -0.11 -24.06
CA PRO A 41 -9.66 -0.67 -22.73
C PRO A 41 -8.24 -0.65 -22.14
N VAL A 42 -8.14 -0.36 -20.85
CA VAL A 42 -6.88 -0.50 -20.12
C VAL A 42 -6.63 -1.98 -19.91
N GLY A 43 -5.58 -2.50 -20.53
CA GLY A 43 -5.07 -3.85 -20.33
C GLY A 43 -3.79 -3.90 -19.52
N LEU A 44 -3.17 -5.08 -19.50
CA LEU A 44 -1.87 -5.37 -18.90
C LEU A 44 -0.99 -6.05 -19.95
N LEU A 45 0.19 -5.48 -20.21
CA LEU A 45 1.24 -6.11 -21.01
C LEU A 45 2.23 -6.81 -20.07
N ARG A 46 2.60 -8.04 -20.42
CA ARG A 46 3.63 -8.81 -19.72
C ARG A 46 4.81 -9.08 -20.62
N THR A 47 6.03 -8.81 -20.14
CA THR A 47 7.26 -9.11 -20.89
C THR A 47 7.76 -10.52 -20.57
N VAL A 48 8.62 -11.07 -21.43
CA VAL A 48 9.31 -12.35 -21.20
C VAL A 48 10.23 -12.34 -19.98
N ASN A 49 10.55 -11.15 -19.45
CA ASN A 49 11.32 -10.99 -18.22
C ASN A 49 10.43 -10.75 -16.98
N GLY A 50 9.10 -10.88 -17.13
CA GLY A 50 8.15 -10.82 -16.03
C GLY A 50 7.69 -9.42 -15.63
N ASP A 51 8.06 -8.38 -16.38
CA ASP A 51 7.54 -7.03 -16.13
C ASP A 51 6.04 -6.98 -16.42
N GLN A 52 5.28 -6.26 -15.60
CA GLN A 52 3.84 -6.08 -15.77
C GLN A 52 3.51 -4.60 -15.92
N ILE A 53 2.98 -4.21 -17.08
CA ILE A 53 2.81 -2.81 -17.47
C ILE A 53 1.36 -2.57 -17.85
N ALA A 54 0.62 -1.86 -17.00
CA ALA A 54 -0.75 -1.45 -17.32
C ALA A 54 -0.75 -0.35 -18.40
N GLY A 55 -1.74 -0.38 -19.28
CA GLY A 55 -1.83 0.61 -20.35
C GLY A 55 -2.84 0.22 -21.41
N LYS A 56 -2.82 0.93 -22.53
CA LYS A 56 -3.71 0.71 -23.67
C LYS A 56 -2.90 0.37 -24.90
N LEU A 57 -3.43 -0.47 -25.78
CA LEU A 57 -2.85 -0.66 -27.10
C LEU A 57 -2.91 0.67 -27.88
N SER A 58 -1.80 1.06 -28.49
CA SER A 58 -1.68 2.30 -29.26
C SER A 58 -1.44 2.03 -30.73
N ALA A 59 -1.65 3.04 -31.58
CA ALA A 59 -1.39 2.90 -33.00
C ALA A 59 0.12 2.77 -33.24
N SER A 60 0.54 1.76 -34.01
CA SER A 60 1.87 1.79 -34.63
C SER A 60 1.91 2.95 -35.61
N VAL A 61 2.96 3.78 -35.52
CA VAL A 61 3.14 4.98 -36.36
C VAL A 61 3.80 4.61 -37.70
N ASP A 62 4.39 3.41 -37.80
CA ASP A 62 5.13 2.94 -38.97
C ASP A 62 4.60 1.56 -39.47
N GLU A 63 5.03 1.19 -40.70
CA GLU A 63 4.82 -0.06 -41.47
C GLU A 63 4.94 -1.35 -40.62
N PRO A 64 4.56 -2.57 -41.09
CA PRO A 64 4.35 -3.74 -40.22
C PRO A 64 5.64 -4.22 -39.54
N ASP A 65 5.99 -3.52 -38.47
CA ASP A 65 7.08 -3.84 -37.57
C ASP A 65 6.51 -4.80 -36.53
N LEU A 66 7.26 -5.85 -36.22
CA LEU A 66 6.91 -6.86 -35.22
C LEU A 66 7.02 -6.30 -33.80
N SER A 67 6.41 -5.14 -33.55
CA SER A 67 6.42 -4.43 -32.28
C SER A 67 5.01 -4.10 -31.81
N VAL A 68 4.86 -3.96 -30.50
CA VAL A 68 3.63 -3.49 -29.86
C VAL A 68 3.87 -2.12 -29.24
N ALA A 69 2.99 -1.17 -29.58
CA ALA A 69 2.95 0.16 -28.97
C ALA A 69 1.95 0.14 -27.80
N TRP A 70 2.42 0.44 -26.60
CA TRP A 70 1.68 0.32 -25.35
C TRP A 70 1.68 1.65 -24.59
N GLN A 71 0.52 2.31 -24.54
CA GLN A 71 0.34 3.61 -23.90
C GLN A 71 0.06 3.44 -22.40
N HIS A 72 1.05 3.74 -21.56
CA HIS A 72 0.83 3.85 -20.11
C HIS A 72 0.14 5.20 -19.79
N PRO A 73 -0.83 5.24 -18.86
CA PRO A 73 -1.64 6.45 -18.60
C PRO A 73 -0.84 7.63 -18.00
N GLN A 74 0.30 7.37 -17.37
CA GLN A 74 1.15 8.39 -16.73
C GLN A 74 2.41 8.77 -17.54
N PHE A 75 2.51 8.36 -18.80
CA PHE A 75 3.62 8.72 -19.71
C PHE A 75 3.10 9.42 -20.97
N ALA A 76 3.89 10.32 -21.55
CA ALA A 76 3.48 11.12 -22.70
C ALA A 76 3.47 10.32 -24.01
N GLU A 77 4.45 9.43 -24.21
CA GLU A 77 4.56 8.56 -25.38
C GLU A 77 4.28 7.09 -25.04
N PRO A 78 3.82 6.27 -26.01
CA PRO A 78 3.68 4.84 -25.79
C PRO A 78 5.06 4.17 -25.71
N PHE A 79 5.19 3.21 -24.81
CA PHE A 79 6.32 2.28 -24.82
C PHE A 79 6.23 1.37 -26.04
N ARG A 80 7.37 1.06 -26.65
CA ARG A 80 7.45 0.13 -27.77
C ARG A 80 8.24 -1.10 -27.38
N PHE A 81 7.64 -2.27 -27.55
CA PHE A 81 8.29 -3.55 -27.29
C PHE A 81 8.34 -4.37 -28.57
N ASP A 82 9.48 -5.00 -28.85
CA ASP A 82 9.55 -6.10 -29.82
C ASP A 82 8.62 -7.22 -29.33
N LEU A 83 7.79 -7.79 -30.21
CA LEU A 83 6.88 -8.88 -29.86
C LEU A 83 7.63 -10.11 -29.34
N ALA A 84 8.89 -10.34 -29.73
CA ALA A 84 9.73 -11.40 -29.16
C ALA A 84 10.07 -11.19 -27.68
N LYS A 85 9.89 -9.97 -27.17
CA LYS A 85 10.06 -9.60 -25.74
C LYS A 85 8.76 -9.55 -24.97
N VAL A 86 7.63 -9.75 -25.65
CA VAL A 86 6.30 -9.76 -25.06
C VAL A 86 5.90 -11.21 -24.80
N TYR A 87 5.41 -11.47 -23.60
CA TYR A 87 4.82 -12.76 -23.25
C TYR A 87 3.34 -12.78 -23.63
N ASP A 88 2.58 -11.79 -23.15
CA ASP A 88 1.22 -11.54 -23.57
C ASP A 88 0.79 -10.10 -23.31
N PHE A 89 -0.39 -9.76 -23.82
CA PHE A 89 -1.16 -8.63 -23.31
C PHE A 89 -2.61 -9.05 -23.13
N ALA A 90 -3.19 -8.70 -21.99
CA ALA A 90 -4.51 -9.11 -21.56
C ALA A 90 -5.37 -7.91 -21.17
N PHE A 91 -6.68 -8.06 -21.31
CA PHE A 91 -7.68 -7.05 -21.02
C PHE A 91 -8.67 -7.59 -19.96
N PRO A 92 -9.09 -6.76 -18.99
CA PRO A 92 -10.01 -7.13 -17.91
C PRO A 92 -11.28 -7.81 -18.40
N THR A 93 -11.72 -8.88 -17.74
CA THR A 93 -13.05 -9.49 -17.97
C THR A 93 -14.06 -8.91 -16.99
N ASP A 94 -15.25 -8.55 -17.46
CA ASP A 94 -16.39 -8.14 -16.61
C ASP A 94 -17.36 -9.32 -16.45
N GLU A 95 -17.98 -9.50 -15.27
CA GLU A 95 -19.08 -10.49 -15.12
C GLU A 95 -20.26 -10.14 -16.05
N SER A 96 -20.39 -8.87 -16.44
CA SER A 96 -21.41 -8.40 -17.39
C SER A 96 -21.11 -8.75 -18.86
N ASP A 97 -19.91 -9.23 -19.18
CA ASP A 97 -19.56 -9.57 -20.56
C ASP A 97 -20.46 -10.72 -21.07
N PRO A 98 -21.26 -10.49 -22.13
CA PRO A 98 -22.14 -11.52 -22.63
C PRO A 98 -21.32 -12.66 -23.25
N PRO A 99 -21.74 -13.92 -23.08
CA PRO A 99 -21.14 -15.03 -23.81
C PRO A 99 -21.26 -14.82 -25.32
N ALA A 100 -20.37 -15.43 -26.10
CA ALA A 100 -20.49 -15.41 -27.56
C ALA A 100 -21.87 -15.92 -28.00
N ARG A 101 -22.47 -15.30 -29.01
CA ARG A 101 -23.75 -15.78 -29.57
C ARG A 101 -23.53 -16.89 -30.61
N GLY A 102 -24.51 -17.75 -30.79
CA GLY A 102 -24.50 -18.86 -31.74
C GLY A 102 -25.09 -20.14 -31.18
N ALA A 103 -25.51 -21.03 -32.07
CA ALA A 103 -26.09 -22.31 -31.70
C ALA A 103 -25.04 -23.33 -31.20
N PHE A 104 -23.80 -23.25 -31.67
CA PHE A 104 -22.79 -24.29 -31.46
C PHE A 104 -21.43 -23.75 -30.98
N LEU A 105 -20.76 -24.54 -30.15
CA LEU A 105 -19.34 -24.46 -29.81
C LEU A 105 -18.59 -25.53 -30.61
N VAL A 106 -17.64 -25.10 -31.44
CA VAL A 106 -16.71 -25.93 -32.21
C VAL A 106 -15.35 -25.93 -31.51
N GLU A 107 -14.91 -27.10 -31.06
CA GLU A 107 -13.58 -27.32 -30.47
C GLU A 107 -12.66 -28.01 -31.48
N LEU A 108 -11.49 -27.44 -31.72
CA LEU A 108 -10.47 -27.98 -32.60
C LEU A 108 -9.50 -28.89 -31.84
N ALA A 109 -8.85 -29.81 -32.57
CA ALA A 109 -7.90 -30.77 -32.00
C ALA A 109 -6.71 -30.11 -31.30
N GLN A 110 -6.27 -28.96 -31.79
CA GLN A 110 -5.20 -28.12 -31.20
C GLN A 110 -5.69 -27.20 -30.06
N GLY A 111 -6.94 -27.36 -29.61
CA GLY A 111 -7.53 -26.61 -28.50
C GLY A 111 -8.26 -25.32 -28.88
N ASP A 112 -8.17 -24.80 -30.11
CA ASP A 112 -8.94 -23.61 -30.50
C ASP A 112 -10.46 -23.81 -30.36
N ARG A 113 -11.19 -22.73 -30.06
CA ARG A 113 -12.64 -22.75 -29.77
C ARG A 113 -13.36 -21.65 -30.52
N LEU A 114 -14.44 -22.00 -31.20
CA LEU A 114 -15.24 -21.07 -31.98
C LEU A 114 -16.72 -21.25 -31.67
N PHE A 115 -17.43 -20.14 -31.56
CA PHE A 115 -18.86 -20.09 -31.28
C PHE A 115 -19.60 -19.51 -32.47
N GLY A 116 -20.73 -20.10 -32.84
CA GLY A 116 -21.50 -19.63 -33.98
C GLY A 116 -22.56 -20.61 -34.45
N SER A 117 -23.11 -20.35 -35.61
CA SER A 117 -24.09 -21.22 -36.25
C SER A 117 -23.46 -21.93 -37.45
N ILE A 118 -23.61 -23.24 -37.54
CA ILE A 118 -23.10 -24.01 -38.67
C ILE A 118 -24.05 -23.77 -39.85
N VAL A 119 -23.53 -23.24 -40.94
CA VAL A 119 -24.32 -22.82 -42.11
C VAL A 119 -24.12 -23.71 -43.32
N ASP A 120 -22.99 -24.40 -43.41
CA ASP A 120 -22.69 -25.33 -44.50
C ASP A 120 -21.68 -26.39 -44.04
N VAL A 121 -21.77 -27.58 -44.60
CA VAL A 121 -20.94 -28.74 -44.25
C VAL A 121 -20.71 -29.55 -45.52
N ASP A 122 -19.44 -29.80 -45.82
CA ASP A 122 -19.04 -30.71 -46.89
C ASP A 122 -18.16 -31.86 -46.33
N SER A 123 -17.59 -32.67 -47.22
CA SER A 123 -16.76 -33.81 -46.83
C SER A 123 -15.44 -33.44 -46.12
N SER A 124 -14.93 -32.23 -46.32
CA SER A 124 -13.62 -31.77 -45.85
C SER A 124 -13.66 -30.44 -45.08
N THR A 125 -14.75 -29.68 -45.13
CA THR A 125 -14.91 -28.38 -44.46
C THR A 125 -16.25 -28.21 -43.77
N VAL A 126 -16.25 -27.39 -42.71
CA VAL A 126 -17.44 -26.92 -42.01
C VAL A 126 -17.41 -25.40 -42.04
N THR A 127 -18.48 -24.78 -42.51
CA THR A 127 -18.64 -23.32 -42.50
C THR A 127 -19.43 -22.90 -41.27
N LEU A 128 -18.79 -22.11 -40.43
CA LEU A 128 -19.34 -21.55 -39.21
C LEU A 128 -19.58 -20.05 -39.41
N ASP A 129 -20.80 -19.58 -39.20
CA ASP A 129 -21.11 -18.15 -39.13
C ASP A 129 -20.99 -17.69 -37.67
N THR A 130 -19.96 -16.90 -37.42
CA THR A 130 -19.65 -16.38 -36.08
C THR A 130 -20.09 -14.92 -36.01
N PRO A 131 -20.81 -14.47 -34.98
CA PRO A 131 -21.14 -13.05 -34.85
C PRO A 131 -19.90 -12.16 -34.77
N ALA A 132 -18.84 -12.64 -34.13
CA ALA A 132 -17.59 -11.90 -33.95
C ALA A 132 -16.73 -11.83 -35.23
N PHE A 133 -16.69 -12.90 -36.03
CA PHE A 133 -15.77 -12.99 -37.17
C PHE A 133 -16.51 -13.08 -38.52
N GLY A 134 -17.82 -13.27 -38.55
CA GLY A 134 -18.60 -13.63 -39.73
C GLY A 134 -18.38 -15.09 -40.15
N LYS A 135 -18.69 -15.40 -41.41
CA LYS A 135 -18.57 -16.75 -41.98
C LYS A 135 -17.13 -17.21 -42.12
N ARG A 136 -16.80 -18.38 -41.59
CA ARG A 136 -15.46 -18.97 -41.57
C ARG A 136 -15.52 -20.45 -41.94
N SER A 137 -14.65 -20.86 -42.86
CA SER A 137 -14.48 -22.26 -43.23
C SER A 137 -13.38 -22.88 -42.38
N ILE A 138 -13.69 -24.04 -41.78
CA ILE A 138 -12.82 -24.82 -40.91
C ILE A 138 -12.60 -26.17 -41.58
N ALA A 139 -11.36 -26.64 -41.65
CA ALA A 139 -11.08 -27.99 -42.13
C ALA A 139 -11.69 -29.02 -41.17
N ARG A 140 -12.60 -29.87 -41.65
CA ARG A 140 -13.33 -30.83 -40.82
C ARG A 140 -12.40 -31.74 -40.00
N LYS A 141 -11.28 -32.16 -40.60
CA LYS A 141 -10.26 -33.00 -39.95
C LYS A 141 -9.61 -32.37 -38.72
N THR A 142 -9.68 -31.05 -38.55
CA THR A 142 -9.13 -30.35 -37.39
C THR A 142 -10.16 -30.15 -36.29
N ILE A 143 -11.44 -30.46 -36.53
CA ILE A 143 -12.50 -30.35 -35.53
C ILE A 143 -12.51 -31.63 -34.70
N ARG A 144 -12.37 -31.46 -33.39
CA ARG A 144 -12.46 -32.56 -32.42
C ARG A 144 -13.90 -32.79 -32.00
N ARG A 145 -14.62 -31.71 -31.67
CA ARG A 145 -15.95 -31.78 -31.08
C ARG A 145 -16.79 -30.58 -31.50
N ILE A 146 -18.09 -30.81 -31.65
CA ILE A 146 -19.08 -29.74 -31.77
C ILE A 146 -20.12 -29.97 -30.69
N SER A 147 -20.43 -28.96 -29.88
CA SER A 147 -21.40 -29.04 -28.78
C SER A 147 -22.46 -27.96 -28.94
N ASN A 148 -23.66 -28.21 -28.41
CA ASN A 148 -24.69 -27.20 -28.31
C ASN A 148 -24.23 -26.07 -27.35
N TRP A 149 -24.40 -24.82 -27.78
CA TRP A 149 -24.04 -23.63 -27.02
C TRP A 149 -25.25 -22.77 -26.67
N ASP A 150 -26.27 -22.74 -27.55
CA ASP A 150 -27.56 -22.07 -27.34
C ASP A 150 -27.42 -20.65 -26.74
N ASP A 151 -26.65 -19.80 -27.42
CA ASP A 151 -26.34 -18.42 -27.00
C ASP A 151 -25.73 -18.32 -25.58
N GLY A 152 -24.95 -19.32 -25.18
CA GLY A 152 -24.20 -19.32 -23.93
C GLY A 152 -25.01 -19.71 -22.70
N LYS A 153 -26.19 -20.35 -22.87
CA LYS A 153 -26.97 -20.88 -21.73
C LYS A 153 -26.20 -21.88 -20.86
N ALA A 154 -25.15 -22.49 -21.41
CA ALA A 154 -24.26 -23.37 -20.66
C ALA A 154 -23.35 -22.61 -19.66
N VAL A 155 -23.17 -21.29 -19.79
CA VAL A 155 -22.34 -20.50 -18.87
C VAL A 155 -23.05 -20.35 -17.53
N VAL A 156 -22.43 -20.88 -16.48
CA VAL A 156 -22.94 -20.81 -15.11
C VAL A 156 -22.31 -19.64 -14.34
N PHE A 157 -21.03 -19.35 -14.61
CA PHE A 157 -20.28 -18.32 -13.93
C PHE A 157 -19.17 -17.74 -14.84
N THR A 158 -18.92 -16.45 -14.72
CA THR A 158 -17.78 -15.74 -15.32
C THR A 158 -17.19 -14.81 -14.26
N GLY A 159 -15.87 -14.71 -14.15
CA GLY A 159 -15.14 -13.87 -13.21
C GLY A 159 -13.69 -13.62 -13.67
N PRO A 160 -12.87 -12.93 -12.85
CA PRO A 160 -13.04 -12.76 -11.41
C PRO A 160 -14.09 -11.73 -10.98
N GLY A 161 -14.45 -10.74 -11.80
CA GLY A 161 -15.43 -9.73 -11.38
C GLY A 161 -14.88 -8.74 -10.34
N GLU A 162 -15.77 -8.06 -9.61
CA GLU A 162 -15.38 -7.11 -8.56
C GLU A 162 -14.92 -7.83 -7.28
N ILE A 163 -14.01 -7.22 -6.52
CA ILE A 163 -13.53 -7.83 -5.27
C ILE A 163 -14.62 -7.99 -4.20
N GLY A 164 -15.59 -7.08 -4.15
CA GLY A 164 -16.68 -7.11 -3.15
C GLY A 164 -17.60 -8.32 -3.28
N ASP A 165 -17.56 -8.98 -4.42
CA ASP A 165 -18.27 -10.22 -4.72
C ASP A 165 -17.58 -11.46 -4.13
N TRP A 166 -16.28 -11.38 -3.86
CA TRP A 166 -15.54 -12.44 -3.21
C TRP A 166 -15.73 -12.29 -1.71
N GLY A 167 -16.33 -13.30 -1.07
CA GLY A 167 -16.90 -13.17 0.26
C GLY A 167 -15.89 -12.72 1.31
N GLU A 168 -16.00 -11.45 1.72
CA GLU A 168 -15.51 -10.89 2.98
C GLU A 168 -16.71 -10.58 3.90
N ASN A 169 -16.63 -11.06 5.16
CA ASN A 169 -17.54 -10.88 6.31
C ASN A 169 -18.88 -11.67 6.35
N ASP A 170 -19.03 -12.53 7.38
CA ASP A 170 -19.67 -12.13 8.65
C ASP A 170 -19.45 -13.18 9.78
N SER A 171 -18.86 -12.72 10.89
CA SER A 171 -18.81 -13.31 12.25
C SER A 171 -18.26 -14.74 12.49
N GLU A 172 -16.99 -14.87 12.90
CA GLU A 172 -16.56 -15.35 14.25
C GLU A 172 -15.02 -15.27 14.45
N GLN A 173 -14.62 -14.79 15.62
CA GLN A 173 -13.36 -14.09 15.97
C GLN A 173 -12.04 -14.88 15.98
N VAL A 174 -11.86 -15.92 15.17
CA VAL A 174 -10.59 -16.69 15.15
C VAL A 174 -9.94 -16.78 13.76
N TRP A 175 -10.67 -16.48 12.68
CA TRP A 175 -10.17 -16.60 11.29
C TRP A 175 -9.81 -15.27 10.60
N GLN A 176 -10.11 -14.12 11.21
CA GLN A 176 -9.99 -12.78 10.61
C GLN A 176 -8.54 -12.24 10.41
N GLN A 177 -7.48 -12.98 10.78
CA GLN A 177 -6.12 -12.50 10.51
C GLN A 177 -5.62 -12.80 9.09
N LEU A 178 -6.31 -13.68 8.34
CA LEU A 178 -5.91 -14.13 7.00
C LEU A 178 -6.97 -13.86 5.91
N GLU A 179 -8.16 -13.38 6.26
CA GLU A 179 -9.18 -12.97 5.28
C GLU A 179 -9.05 -11.47 4.98
N GLY A 180 -8.81 -11.15 3.70
CA GLY A 180 -8.90 -9.81 3.11
C GLY A 180 -7.62 -8.98 3.03
N ARG A 181 -6.76 -9.30 2.06
CA ARG A 181 -5.70 -8.41 1.52
C ARG A 181 -5.46 -8.62 0.02
N TRP A 182 -6.52 -8.96 -0.70
CA TRP A 182 -6.50 -9.00 -2.16
C TRP A 182 -6.79 -7.59 -2.71
N GLN A 183 -6.27 -7.29 -3.89
CA GLN A 183 -6.45 -6.00 -4.54
C GLN A 183 -6.84 -6.22 -6.00
N MET A 184 -7.78 -5.41 -6.49
CA MET A 184 -8.04 -5.32 -7.92
C MET A 184 -6.92 -4.53 -8.58
N ARG A 185 -6.17 -5.16 -9.48
CA ARG A 185 -5.14 -4.50 -10.29
C ARG A 185 -5.31 -4.90 -11.76
N GLY A 186 -5.60 -3.94 -12.61
CA GLY A 186 -5.79 -4.19 -14.05
C GLY A 186 -6.84 -5.27 -14.36
N GLY A 187 -7.95 -5.30 -13.62
CA GLY A 187 -9.03 -6.27 -13.82
C GLY A 187 -8.83 -7.65 -13.20
N ARG A 188 -7.80 -7.82 -12.37
CA ARG A 188 -7.41 -9.10 -11.78
C ARG A 188 -7.39 -8.99 -10.27
N LEU A 189 -7.71 -10.07 -9.58
CA LEU A 189 -7.54 -10.16 -8.14
C LEU A 189 -6.11 -10.60 -7.85
N THR A 190 -5.34 -9.76 -7.16
CA THR A 190 -3.91 -10.01 -6.86
C THR A 190 -3.62 -9.88 -5.37
N THR A 191 -2.70 -10.70 -4.85
CA THR A 191 -2.15 -10.54 -3.51
C THR A 191 -0.69 -11.00 -3.43
N ASP A 192 0.09 -10.35 -2.57
CA ASP A 192 1.43 -10.79 -2.14
C ASP A 192 1.46 -11.19 -0.66
N GLN A 193 0.29 -11.22 -0.02
CA GLN A 193 0.17 -11.40 1.42
C GLN A 193 0.05 -12.88 1.76
N GLU A 194 0.92 -13.33 2.66
CA GLU A 194 0.94 -14.70 3.15
C GLU A 194 -0.38 -15.06 3.85
N GLY A 195 -0.98 -16.16 3.46
CA GLY A 195 -2.24 -16.70 3.97
C GLY A 195 -3.51 -16.01 3.46
N ALA A 196 -3.41 -14.98 2.61
CA ALA A 196 -4.58 -14.31 2.05
C ALA A 196 -5.43 -15.28 1.20
N ALA A 197 -6.74 -15.30 1.42
CA ALA A 197 -7.65 -16.21 0.73
C ALA A 197 -8.84 -15.49 0.08
N LEU A 198 -9.30 -16.02 -1.05
CA LEU A 198 -10.52 -15.66 -1.76
C LEU A 198 -11.51 -16.83 -1.68
N PHE A 199 -12.80 -16.53 -1.52
CA PHE A 199 -13.88 -17.52 -1.59
C PHE A 199 -15.05 -16.98 -2.42
N ARG A 200 -15.60 -17.82 -3.31
CA ARG A 200 -16.79 -17.48 -4.10
C ARG A 200 -17.65 -18.72 -4.32
N GLN A 201 -18.96 -18.54 -4.23
CA GLN A 201 -19.92 -19.52 -4.75
C GLN A 201 -20.02 -19.33 -6.25
N ILE A 202 -19.70 -20.38 -7.00
CA ILE A 202 -19.60 -20.32 -8.46
C ILE A 202 -20.67 -21.14 -9.16
N GLY A 203 -21.48 -21.90 -8.42
CA GLY A 203 -22.47 -22.82 -8.99
C GLY A 203 -21.75 -23.93 -9.75
N LEU A 204 -21.54 -25.10 -9.13
CA LEU A 204 -20.79 -26.19 -9.75
C LEU A 204 -21.73 -27.31 -10.22
N PRO A 205 -21.99 -27.45 -11.54
CA PRO A 205 -22.84 -28.52 -12.07
C PRO A 205 -22.25 -29.91 -11.88
N ALA A 206 -23.10 -30.95 -12.01
CA ALA A 206 -22.66 -32.35 -11.88
C ALA A 206 -21.58 -32.73 -12.90
N HIS A 207 -21.67 -32.18 -14.11
CA HIS A 207 -20.62 -32.23 -15.13
C HIS A 207 -20.27 -30.78 -15.46
N ALA A 208 -19.07 -30.34 -15.07
CA ALA A 208 -18.66 -28.95 -15.19
C ALA A 208 -17.37 -28.85 -15.98
N ARG A 209 -17.26 -27.83 -16.83
CA ARG A 209 -15.98 -27.37 -17.37
C ARG A 209 -15.61 -26.06 -16.71
N ILE A 210 -14.47 -26.02 -16.05
CA ILE A 210 -13.91 -24.82 -15.44
C ILE A 210 -12.74 -24.36 -16.29
N GLU A 211 -12.77 -23.13 -16.75
CA GLU A 211 -11.65 -22.48 -17.43
C GLU A 211 -11.05 -21.45 -16.49
N LEU A 212 -9.73 -21.47 -16.34
CA LEU A 212 -9.04 -20.71 -15.31
C LEU A 212 -7.73 -20.15 -15.87
N GLU A 213 -7.44 -18.89 -15.55
CA GLU A 213 -6.11 -18.33 -15.67
C GLU A 213 -5.63 -17.82 -14.30
N LEU A 214 -4.50 -18.36 -13.83
CA LEU A 214 -3.76 -17.89 -12.65
C LEU A 214 -2.42 -17.32 -13.07
N SER A 215 -1.90 -16.33 -12.36
CA SER A 215 -0.53 -15.84 -12.57
C SER A 215 0.23 -15.56 -11.28
N TRP A 216 1.55 -15.38 -11.42
CA TRP A 216 2.45 -15.06 -10.33
C TRP A 216 3.71 -14.32 -10.81
N ALA A 217 4.21 -13.44 -9.96
CA ALA A 217 5.44 -12.68 -10.22
C ALA A 217 6.70 -13.49 -9.87
N ASP A 218 6.70 -14.17 -8.73
CA ASP A 218 7.80 -14.95 -8.16
C ASP A 218 7.39 -16.43 -7.98
N ASP A 219 8.24 -17.26 -7.36
CA ASP A 219 7.89 -18.65 -7.05
C ASP A 219 6.54 -18.74 -6.30
N PRO A 220 5.50 -19.32 -6.93
CA PRO A 220 4.17 -19.33 -6.36
C PRO A 220 4.12 -20.37 -5.25
N ASN A 221 3.30 -20.12 -4.24
CA ASN A 221 2.81 -21.18 -3.37
C ASN A 221 1.36 -20.85 -3.03
N PHE A 222 0.44 -21.58 -3.64
CA PHE A 222 -0.99 -21.39 -3.43
C PHE A 222 -1.72 -22.73 -3.38
N VAL A 223 -2.95 -22.67 -2.90
CA VAL A 223 -3.92 -23.75 -2.97
C VAL A 223 -5.18 -23.23 -3.63
N LEU A 224 -5.57 -23.83 -4.76
CA LEU A 224 -6.88 -23.67 -5.37
C LEU A 224 -7.73 -24.89 -5.00
N ALA A 225 -8.73 -24.70 -4.14
CA ALA A 225 -9.67 -25.73 -3.75
C ALA A 225 -11.03 -25.52 -4.42
N ILE A 226 -11.48 -26.51 -5.19
CA ILE A 226 -12.77 -26.56 -5.87
C ILE A 226 -13.67 -27.48 -5.06
N GLY A 227 -14.69 -26.88 -4.45
CA GLY A 227 -15.77 -27.57 -3.77
C GLY A 227 -15.69 -27.60 -2.25
N VAL A 228 -15.13 -26.55 -1.65
CA VAL A 228 -15.06 -26.33 -0.19
C VAL A 228 -16.26 -25.56 0.34
N ASP A 229 -16.63 -25.77 1.61
CA ASP A 229 -17.65 -24.94 2.24
C ASP A 229 -17.12 -23.53 2.59
N ARG A 230 -18.03 -22.61 2.94
CA ARG A 230 -17.67 -21.22 3.28
C ARG A 230 -16.71 -21.13 4.46
N GLY A 231 -16.84 -22.00 5.46
CA GLY A 231 -15.97 -22.02 6.64
C GLY A 231 -14.66 -22.76 6.39
N ASN A 232 -14.46 -23.31 5.19
CA ASN A 232 -13.38 -24.23 4.85
C ASN A 232 -13.20 -25.32 5.91
N SER A 233 -14.30 -25.98 6.31
CA SER A 233 -14.24 -27.06 7.29
C SER A 233 -13.24 -28.12 6.82
N LYS A 234 -12.54 -28.75 7.78
CA LYS A 234 -11.54 -29.78 7.49
C LYS A 234 -12.09 -30.86 6.53
N SER A 235 -13.31 -31.34 6.78
CA SER A 235 -13.97 -32.33 5.93
C SER A 235 -14.24 -31.81 4.51
N SER A 236 -14.69 -30.56 4.35
CA SER A 236 -14.94 -30.00 3.02
C SER A 236 -13.64 -29.79 2.24
N TYR A 237 -12.57 -29.37 2.93
CA TYR A 237 -11.25 -29.16 2.36
C TYR A 237 -10.63 -30.48 1.89
N GLU A 238 -10.60 -31.50 2.75
CA GLU A 238 -10.06 -32.83 2.44
C GLU A 238 -10.79 -33.45 1.24
N ASN A 239 -12.12 -33.30 1.17
CA ASN A 239 -12.95 -33.85 0.09
C ASN A 239 -12.94 -33.04 -1.22
N ALA A 240 -12.43 -31.80 -1.21
CA ALA A 240 -12.38 -30.95 -2.38
C ALA A 240 -11.34 -31.43 -3.40
N PHE A 241 -11.55 -31.06 -4.67
CA PHE A 241 -10.49 -31.16 -5.66
C PHE A 241 -9.54 -29.98 -5.47
N ARG A 242 -8.24 -30.24 -5.41
CA ARG A 242 -7.25 -29.20 -5.12
C ARG A 242 -6.15 -29.18 -6.16
N ILE A 243 -5.77 -27.97 -6.59
CA ILE A 243 -4.50 -27.73 -7.29
C ILE A 243 -3.60 -27.01 -6.30
N GLU A 244 -2.49 -27.63 -5.95
CA GLU A 244 -1.54 -27.18 -4.94
C GLU A 244 -0.14 -27.00 -5.55
N VAL A 245 0.68 -26.15 -4.93
CA VAL A 245 2.11 -26.08 -5.26
C VAL A 245 2.91 -26.90 -4.24
N TRP A 246 3.50 -28.00 -4.68
CA TRP A 246 4.38 -28.82 -3.84
C TRP A 246 5.83 -28.63 -4.28
N GLN A 247 6.61 -27.92 -3.46
CA GLN A 247 7.95 -27.45 -3.82
C GLN A 247 7.91 -26.58 -5.08
N ASP A 248 8.26 -27.15 -6.24
CA ASP A 248 8.25 -26.50 -7.54
C ASP A 248 7.28 -27.14 -8.52
N GLN A 249 6.35 -28.01 -8.07
CA GLN A 249 5.37 -28.69 -8.92
C GLN A 249 3.96 -28.18 -8.68
N LEU A 250 3.20 -27.98 -9.76
CA LEU A 250 1.74 -27.96 -9.67
C LEU A 250 1.22 -29.38 -9.58
N VAL A 251 0.41 -29.64 -8.56
CA VAL A 251 -0.09 -30.97 -8.25
C VAL A 251 -1.60 -30.90 -8.11
N LEU A 252 -2.29 -31.76 -8.84
CA LEU A 252 -3.70 -32.04 -8.67
C LEU A 252 -3.85 -33.10 -7.58
N VAL A 253 -4.73 -32.85 -6.61
CA VAL A 253 -4.95 -33.70 -5.44
C VAL A 253 -6.44 -33.88 -5.20
N ARG A 254 -6.83 -35.10 -4.82
CA ARG A 254 -8.14 -35.36 -4.23
C ARG A 254 -8.02 -36.42 -3.15
N GLU A 255 -8.64 -36.16 -2.00
CA GLU A 255 -8.76 -37.12 -0.90
C GLU A 255 -10.25 -37.37 -0.64
N TRP A 256 -10.59 -38.57 -0.19
CA TRP A 256 -11.93 -38.93 0.24
C TRP A 256 -11.87 -40.11 1.20
N GLU A 257 -12.27 -39.89 2.45
CA GLU A 257 -12.17 -40.89 3.54
C GLU A 257 -10.75 -41.46 3.69
N ASP A 258 -10.51 -42.70 3.27
CA ASP A 258 -9.22 -43.40 3.30
C ASP A 258 -8.54 -43.51 1.92
N MET A 259 -9.13 -42.89 0.89
CA MET A 259 -8.62 -42.87 -0.47
C MET A 259 -7.98 -41.51 -0.81
N ALA A 260 -6.93 -41.54 -1.61
CA ALA A 260 -6.33 -40.36 -2.20
C ALA A 260 -5.83 -40.67 -3.61
N ASP A 261 -5.92 -39.68 -4.48
CA ASP A 261 -5.33 -39.72 -5.81
C ASP A 261 -4.63 -38.39 -6.09
N VAL A 262 -3.53 -38.45 -6.83
CA VAL A 262 -2.62 -37.33 -7.03
C VAL A 262 -2.02 -37.41 -8.43
N ALA A 263 -2.07 -36.30 -9.17
CA ALA A 263 -1.44 -36.17 -10.48
C ALA A 263 -0.55 -34.93 -10.53
N SER A 264 0.68 -35.08 -11.01
CA SER A 264 1.56 -33.94 -11.26
C SER A 264 1.16 -33.26 -12.57
N LEU A 265 0.89 -31.95 -12.53
CA LEU A 265 0.66 -31.11 -13.71
C LEU A 265 1.97 -30.56 -14.29
N GLY A 266 3.09 -30.74 -13.58
CA GLY A 266 4.43 -30.33 -13.99
C GLY A 266 5.00 -29.15 -13.20
N PRO A 267 6.29 -28.83 -13.39
CA PRO A 267 6.97 -27.80 -12.61
C PRO A 267 6.42 -26.39 -12.89
N THR A 268 6.33 -25.55 -11.86
CA THR A 268 5.92 -24.13 -11.90
C THR A 268 6.76 -23.33 -12.90
N SER A 269 8.00 -23.74 -13.16
CA SER A 269 8.87 -23.14 -14.18
C SER A 269 8.38 -23.34 -15.61
N HIS A 270 7.63 -24.40 -15.93
CA HIS A 270 7.06 -24.60 -17.27
C HIS A 270 5.94 -23.61 -17.57
N TRP A 271 5.29 -23.11 -16.52
CA TRP A 271 4.15 -22.22 -16.61
C TRP A 271 4.56 -20.75 -16.74
N ASN A 272 5.84 -20.42 -16.58
CA ASN A 272 6.35 -19.09 -16.90
C ASN A 272 5.58 -17.94 -16.20
N GLY A 273 5.10 -18.14 -14.98
CA GLY A 273 4.30 -17.13 -14.28
C GLY A 273 2.82 -17.13 -14.59
N GLN A 274 2.32 -18.05 -15.41
CA GLN A 274 0.89 -18.14 -15.74
C GLN A 274 0.43 -19.57 -16.05
N ALA A 275 -0.59 -20.04 -15.33
CA ALA A 275 -1.29 -21.28 -15.64
C ALA A 275 -2.62 -20.99 -16.33
N LYS A 276 -2.77 -21.42 -17.59
CA LYS A 276 -4.03 -21.37 -18.36
C LYS A 276 -4.60 -22.78 -18.50
N LEU A 277 -5.62 -23.09 -17.70
CA LEU A 277 -6.09 -24.46 -17.47
C LEU A 277 -7.57 -24.63 -17.82
N THR A 278 -7.90 -25.70 -18.54
CA THR A 278 -9.26 -26.23 -18.64
C THR A 278 -9.38 -27.43 -17.71
N ILE A 279 -10.41 -27.46 -16.88
CA ILE A 279 -10.68 -28.52 -15.91
C ILE A 279 -12.05 -29.11 -16.22
N ASP A 280 -12.09 -30.36 -16.65
CA ASP A 280 -13.33 -31.11 -16.85
C ASP A 280 -13.61 -31.97 -15.61
N LEU A 281 -14.71 -31.68 -14.93
CA LEU A 281 -15.13 -32.30 -13.69
C LEU A 281 -16.39 -33.13 -13.91
N ASP A 282 -16.35 -34.41 -13.55
CA ASP A 282 -17.50 -35.29 -13.40
C ASP A 282 -17.65 -35.71 -11.94
N GLN A 283 -18.61 -35.10 -11.25
CA GLN A 283 -18.87 -35.36 -9.84
C GLN A 283 -19.50 -36.73 -9.59
N LYS A 284 -20.18 -37.33 -10.57
CA LYS A 284 -20.81 -38.65 -10.43
C LYS A 284 -19.76 -39.75 -10.46
N SER A 285 -18.87 -39.70 -11.44
CA SER A 285 -17.77 -40.65 -11.55
C SER A 285 -16.58 -40.29 -10.68
N SER A 286 -16.58 -39.12 -10.02
CA SER A 286 -15.45 -38.64 -9.21
C SER A 286 -14.17 -38.46 -10.02
N ARG A 287 -14.32 -38.04 -11.27
CA ARG A 287 -13.23 -37.81 -12.22
C ARG A 287 -12.96 -36.32 -12.41
N MET A 288 -11.69 -35.95 -12.47
CA MET A 288 -11.25 -34.62 -12.90
C MET A 288 -10.10 -34.75 -13.90
N VAL A 289 -10.22 -34.08 -15.04
CA VAL A 289 -9.19 -33.99 -16.08
C VAL A 289 -8.75 -32.54 -16.17
N VAL A 290 -7.45 -32.29 -16.08
CA VAL A 290 -6.86 -30.95 -16.25
C VAL A 290 -6.06 -30.95 -17.54
N SER A 291 -6.37 -29.99 -18.41
CA SER A 291 -5.73 -29.80 -19.71
C SER A 291 -5.25 -28.37 -19.89
N SER A 292 -4.23 -28.16 -20.72
CA SER A 292 -3.79 -26.83 -21.14
C SER A 292 -4.84 -26.19 -22.06
N PHE A 293 -4.74 -24.88 -22.28
CA PHE A 293 -5.56 -24.21 -23.29
C PHE A 293 -5.28 -24.66 -24.74
N GLN A 294 -4.16 -25.34 -24.99
CA GLN A 294 -3.87 -25.98 -26.29
C GLN A 294 -4.46 -27.39 -26.38
N GLY A 295 -5.18 -27.84 -25.35
CA GLY A 295 -5.87 -29.15 -25.33
C GLY A 295 -4.98 -30.33 -24.91
N GLU A 296 -3.74 -30.08 -24.51
CA GLU A 296 -2.85 -31.10 -23.95
C GLU A 296 -3.36 -31.55 -22.58
N GLU A 297 -3.54 -32.86 -22.37
CA GLU A 297 -3.87 -33.40 -21.05
C GLU A 297 -2.64 -33.36 -20.13
N LEU A 298 -2.79 -32.72 -18.98
CA LEU A 298 -1.70 -32.49 -18.02
C LEU A 298 -1.78 -33.41 -16.81
N GLY A 299 -2.99 -33.79 -16.42
CA GLY A 299 -3.21 -34.68 -15.30
C GLY A 299 -4.67 -35.10 -15.15
N VAL A 300 -4.87 -36.30 -14.62
CA VAL A 300 -6.19 -36.90 -14.39
C VAL A 300 -6.21 -37.48 -12.99
N ILE A 301 -7.32 -37.26 -12.29
CA ILE A 301 -7.65 -37.95 -11.06
C ILE A 301 -8.96 -38.73 -11.25
N GLN A 302 -8.97 -39.94 -10.73
CA GLN A 302 -10.13 -40.83 -10.75
C GLN A 302 -10.20 -41.63 -9.45
N LEU A 303 -11.08 -41.24 -8.53
CA LEU A 303 -11.37 -42.05 -7.35
C LEU A 303 -12.28 -43.22 -7.71
N GLN A 304 -11.88 -44.46 -7.40
CA GLN A 304 -12.71 -45.64 -7.60
C GLN A 304 -13.67 -45.82 -6.41
N THR A 305 -14.78 -45.09 -6.45
CA THR A 305 -15.84 -45.14 -5.43
C THR A 305 -17.16 -45.66 -6.01
N THR A 306 -17.91 -46.41 -5.20
CA THR A 306 -19.28 -46.84 -5.53
C THR A 306 -20.34 -45.82 -5.11
N ALA A 307 -19.97 -44.80 -4.32
CA ALA A 307 -20.87 -43.77 -3.83
C ALA A 307 -20.59 -42.42 -4.51
N PRO A 308 -21.62 -41.60 -4.82
CA PRO A 308 -21.42 -40.26 -5.32
C PRO A 308 -20.64 -39.42 -4.30
N CYS A 309 -19.64 -38.66 -4.75
CA CYS A 309 -18.84 -37.76 -3.92
C CYS A 309 -19.02 -36.31 -4.39
N PRO A 310 -20.23 -35.73 -4.27
CA PRO A 310 -20.47 -34.35 -4.66
C PRO A 310 -19.71 -33.41 -3.73
N VAL A 311 -19.23 -32.32 -4.28
CA VAL A 311 -18.52 -31.27 -3.54
C VAL A 311 -19.38 -30.01 -3.44
N HIS A 312 -18.99 -29.03 -2.63
CA HIS A 312 -19.73 -27.77 -2.54
C HIS A 312 -19.67 -26.99 -3.88
N PRO A 313 -20.64 -26.12 -4.19
CA PRO A 313 -20.66 -25.36 -5.44
C PRO A 313 -19.81 -24.07 -5.38
N SER A 314 -18.58 -24.18 -4.90
CA SER A 314 -17.72 -23.03 -4.54
C SER A 314 -16.26 -23.28 -4.85
N ILE A 315 -15.49 -22.20 -4.91
CA ILE A 315 -14.04 -22.22 -5.09
C ILE A 315 -13.37 -21.36 -4.01
N ARG A 316 -12.17 -21.78 -3.60
CA ARG A 316 -11.30 -21.02 -2.69
C ARG A 316 -9.89 -20.99 -3.25
N LEU A 317 -9.30 -19.80 -3.35
CA LEU A 317 -7.89 -19.62 -3.70
C LEU A 317 -7.15 -19.04 -2.49
N THR A 318 -6.14 -19.73 -2.00
CA THR A 318 -5.35 -19.29 -0.84
C THR A 318 -3.90 -19.08 -1.25
N ASN A 319 -3.38 -17.87 -1.05
CA ASN A 319 -1.96 -17.56 -1.24
C ASN A 319 -1.19 -18.04 -0.01
N ILE A 320 -0.42 -19.12 -0.12
CA ILE A 320 0.41 -19.62 0.97
C ILE A 320 1.70 -18.82 1.07
N LYS A 321 2.32 -18.44 -0.06
CA LYS A 321 3.50 -17.57 -0.13
C LYS A 321 3.68 -17.05 -1.56
N GLY A 322 4.34 -15.90 -1.69
CA GLY A 322 4.66 -15.29 -2.97
C GLY A 322 3.53 -14.39 -3.44
N ASN A 323 3.57 -14.05 -4.73
CA ASN A 323 2.54 -13.23 -5.37
C ASN A 323 1.68 -14.12 -6.25
N THR A 324 0.36 -14.10 -6.02
CA THR A 324 -0.61 -14.87 -6.78
C THR A 324 -1.73 -13.97 -7.28
N SER A 325 -2.15 -14.17 -8.52
CA SER A 325 -3.31 -13.50 -9.13
C SER A 325 -4.30 -14.51 -9.71
N LEU A 326 -5.59 -14.20 -9.57
CA LEU A 326 -6.67 -14.79 -10.35
C LEU A 326 -7.03 -13.84 -11.49
N ASP A 327 -6.84 -14.31 -12.72
CA ASP A 327 -6.95 -13.47 -13.92
C ASP A 327 -8.28 -13.68 -14.65
N PHE A 328 -8.75 -14.92 -14.67
CA PHE A 328 -9.95 -15.33 -15.38
C PHE A 328 -10.51 -16.59 -14.75
N LEU A 329 -11.83 -16.66 -14.62
CA LEU A 329 -12.54 -17.87 -14.19
C LEU A 329 -13.86 -17.97 -14.96
N ARG A 330 -14.14 -19.13 -15.53
CA ARG A 330 -15.44 -19.43 -16.14
C ARG A 330 -15.89 -20.85 -15.84
N VAL A 331 -17.16 -21.03 -15.55
CA VAL A 331 -17.76 -22.35 -15.30
C VAL A 331 -18.86 -22.60 -16.32
N LEU A 332 -18.79 -23.74 -17.00
CA LEU A 332 -19.78 -24.19 -17.96
C LEU A 332 -20.45 -25.47 -17.44
N GLU A 333 -21.76 -25.59 -17.62
CA GLU A 333 -22.49 -26.84 -17.48
C GLU A 333 -22.33 -27.68 -18.74
N LEU A 334 -21.83 -28.90 -18.57
CA LEU A 334 -21.73 -29.88 -19.66
C LEU A 334 -22.92 -30.83 -19.58
N ALA A 335 -23.58 -31.08 -20.71
CA ALA A 335 -24.69 -32.04 -20.75
C ALA A 335 -24.24 -33.51 -20.78
N ALA A 336 -22.94 -33.79 -21.03
CA ALA A 336 -22.36 -35.15 -20.99
C ALA A 336 -20.88 -35.10 -20.54
N PRO A 337 -20.32 -36.21 -20.00
CA PRO A 337 -18.89 -36.31 -19.67
C PRO A 337 -17.99 -36.06 -20.90
N ALA A 338 -16.76 -35.63 -20.67
CA ALA A 338 -15.85 -35.21 -21.73
C ALA A 338 -15.32 -36.38 -22.61
N ASP A 339 -15.34 -37.63 -22.14
CA ASP A 339 -14.32 -38.63 -22.52
C ASP A 339 -14.81 -39.92 -23.22
N ALA A 340 -15.88 -39.90 -23.99
CA ALA A 340 -16.10 -41.02 -24.91
C ALA A 340 -15.41 -40.71 -26.25
N GLU A 341 -14.16 -41.17 -26.36
CA GLU A 341 -13.40 -41.10 -27.61
C GLU A 341 -14.13 -41.86 -28.73
N PRO A 342 -14.20 -41.30 -29.96
CA PRO A 342 -14.76 -42.01 -31.10
C PRO A 342 -13.94 -43.28 -31.39
N SER A 343 -14.62 -44.40 -31.63
CA SER A 343 -13.97 -45.58 -32.23
C SER A 343 -13.44 -45.23 -33.62
N ALA A 344 -12.21 -45.66 -33.94
CA ALA A 344 -11.46 -45.29 -35.15
C ALA A 344 -12.33 -45.06 -36.41
N GLY A 345 -12.35 -43.82 -36.89
CA GLY A 345 -13.00 -43.42 -38.15
C GLY A 345 -14.54 -43.26 -38.12
N ILE A 346 -15.18 -43.31 -36.95
CA ILE A 346 -16.64 -43.16 -36.82
C ILE A 346 -16.96 -42.01 -35.86
N ASP A 347 -17.73 -41.03 -36.33
CA ASP A 347 -18.19 -39.91 -35.49
C ASP A 347 -19.24 -40.40 -34.47
N VAL A 348 -19.25 -39.81 -33.28
CA VAL A 348 -20.14 -40.20 -32.17
C VAL A 348 -21.00 -39.02 -31.74
N PHE A 349 -22.31 -39.17 -31.88
CA PHE A 349 -23.33 -38.18 -31.50
C PHE A 349 -23.93 -38.52 -30.15
N TYR A 350 -23.99 -37.55 -29.25
CA TYR A 350 -24.60 -37.64 -27.92
C TYR A 350 -25.93 -36.91 -27.93
N LEU A 351 -26.98 -37.57 -27.48
CA LEU A 351 -28.35 -37.05 -27.56
C LEU A 351 -28.93 -36.70 -26.19
N THR A 352 -29.91 -35.78 -26.18
CA THR A 352 -30.58 -35.30 -24.96
C THR A 352 -31.37 -36.37 -24.21
N ASP A 353 -31.69 -37.50 -24.86
CA ASP A 353 -32.29 -38.68 -24.22
C ASP A 353 -31.26 -39.60 -23.52
N GLY A 354 -29.98 -39.23 -23.55
CA GLY A 354 -28.86 -39.97 -22.97
C GLY A 354 -28.31 -41.09 -23.87
N SER A 355 -28.88 -41.30 -25.06
CA SER A 355 -28.37 -42.27 -26.03
C SER A 355 -27.22 -41.73 -26.88
N THR A 356 -26.44 -42.63 -27.48
CA THR A 356 -25.39 -42.31 -28.44
C THR A 356 -25.70 -42.89 -29.80
N ARG A 357 -25.40 -42.16 -30.87
CA ARG A 357 -25.43 -42.66 -32.26
C ARG A 357 -24.05 -42.62 -32.88
N GLN A 358 -23.75 -43.58 -33.73
CA GLN A 358 -22.47 -43.70 -34.42
C GLN A 358 -22.68 -43.66 -35.93
N GLY A 359 -21.87 -42.86 -36.63
CA GLY A 359 -21.89 -42.76 -38.09
C GLY A 359 -21.17 -41.51 -38.58
N THR A 360 -20.79 -41.48 -39.85
CA THR A 360 -20.10 -40.32 -40.43
C THR A 360 -21.09 -39.19 -40.66
N TRP A 361 -20.84 -38.01 -40.08
CA TRP A 361 -21.67 -36.82 -40.33
C TRP A 361 -21.55 -36.39 -41.81
N THR A 362 -22.67 -36.19 -42.52
CA THR A 362 -22.65 -35.88 -43.96
C THR A 362 -23.12 -34.49 -44.31
N GLY A 363 -23.83 -33.80 -43.40
CA GLY A 363 -24.35 -32.48 -43.67
C GLY A 363 -25.36 -32.00 -42.64
N ILE A 364 -25.81 -30.76 -42.81
CA ILE A 364 -26.91 -30.14 -42.05
C ILE A 364 -27.94 -29.56 -43.03
N ASP A 365 -29.23 -29.86 -42.83
CA ASP A 365 -30.34 -29.30 -43.61
C ASP A 365 -31.36 -28.66 -42.65
N GLY A 366 -31.37 -27.31 -42.62
CA GLY A 366 -32.06 -26.58 -41.56
C GLY A 366 -31.54 -26.98 -40.18
N ASP A 367 -32.40 -27.50 -39.32
CA ASP A 367 -32.05 -27.99 -37.98
C ASP A 367 -31.80 -29.51 -37.94
N GLN A 368 -31.63 -30.18 -39.09
CA GLN A 368 -31.44 -31.63 -39.17
C GLN A 368 -30.00 -31.99 -39.51
N TRP A 369 -29.33 -32.70 -38.61
CA TRP A 369 -28.00 -33.26 -38.79
C TRP A 369 -28.11 -34.62 -39.48
N THR A 370 -27.49 -34.77 -40.64
CA THR A 370 -27.52 -36.03 -41.42
C THR A 370 -26.26 -36.85 -41.18
N LEU A 371 -26.40 -38.16 -40.96
CA LEU A 371 -25.26 -39.07 -40.80
C LEU A 371 -25.48 -40.37 -41.57
N LYS A 372 -24.38 -41.02 -41.95
CA LYS A 372 -24.34 -42.37 -42.53
C LYS A 372 -23.77 -43.36 -41.53
N ASP A 373 -24.51 -44.41 -41.25
CA ASP A 373 -24.03 -45.50 -40.40
C ASP A 373 -23.01 -46.40 -41.14
N SER A 374 -22.52 -47.43 -40.44
CA SER A 374 -21.59 -48.42 -41.01
C SER A 374 -22.13 -49.19 -42.23
N GLN A 375 -23.45 -49.20 -42.46
CA GLN A 375 -24.12 -49.83 -43.60
C GLN A 375 -24.43 -48.82 -44.73
N GLN A 376 -23.90 -47.58 -44.65
CA GLN A 376 -24.19 -46.48 -45.58
C GLN A 376 -25.65 -46.04 -45.59
N GLN A 377 -26.43 -46.37 -44.56
CA GLN A 377 -27.81 -45.91 -44.43
C GLN A 377 -27.84 -44.51 -43.84
N GLU A 378 -28.54 -43.59 -44.51
CA GLU A 378 -28.72 -42.22 -44.02
C GLU A 378 -29.78 -42.16 -42.93
N SER A 379 -29.49 -41.37 -41.89
CA SER A 379 -30.43 -41.01 -40.84
C SER A 379 -30.24 -39.55 -40.45
N SER A 380 -31.23 -38.96 -39.76
CA SER A 380 -31.16 -37.60 -39.25
C SER A 380 -31.32 -37.51 -37.74
N ILE A 381 -30.74 -36.46 -37.16
CA ILE A 381 -30.84 -36.05 -35.76
C ILE A 381 -31.26 -34.58 -35.74
N ALA A 382 -32.29 -34.22 -34.99
CA ALA A 382 -32.67 -32.82 -34.83
C ALA A 382 -31.66 -32.07 -33.93
N ALA A 383 -31.39 -30.80 -34.22
CA ALA A 383 -30.40 -30.01 -33.48
C ALA A 383 -30.74 -29.85 -32.00
N ASP A 384 -32.02 -29.79 -31.64
CA ASP A 384 -32.51 -29.76 -30.25
C ASP A 384 -32.36 -31.10 -29.51
N GLN A 385 -32.16 -32.20 -30.25
CA GLN A 385 -31.83 -33.50 -29.70
C GLN A 385 -30.33 -33.69 -29.51
N LEU A 386 -29.49 -32.84 -30.10
CA LEU A 386 -28.04 -32.97 -30.07
C LEU A 386 -27.45 -32.26 -28.84
N ILE A 387 -26.72 -33.01 -28.01
CA ILE A 387 -25.84 -32.45 -26.98
C ILE A 387 -24.50 -32.07 -27.60
N SER A 388 -23.86 -33.04 -28.27
CA SER A 388 -22.57 -32.86 -28.92
C SER A 388 -22.27 -33.97 -29.91
N VAL A 389 -21.32 -33.73 -30.80
CA VAL A 389 -20.72 -34.73 -31.68
C VAL A 389 -19.20 -34.69 -31.53
N ASN A 390 -18.60 -35.86 -31.30
CA ASN A 390 -17.15 -36.05 -31.36
C ASN A 390 -16.81 -36.58 -32.76
N LEU A 391 -15.96 -35.85 -33.49
CA LEU A 391 -15.58 -36.21 -34.85
C LEU A 391 -14.31 -37.06 -34.83
N SER A 392 -14.29 -38.08 -35.67
CA SER A 392 -13.12 -38.95 -35.83
C SER A 392 -12.05 -38.29 -36.71
N SER A 393 -10.79 -38.39 -36.30
CA SER A 393 -9.67 -38.04 -37.19
C SER A 393 -9.56 -39.10 -38.28
N THR A 394 -9.59 -38.69 -39.54
CA THR A 394 -9.41 -39.58 -40.69
C THR A 394 -7.91 -39.84 -40.92
N GLU A 395 -7.28 -40.56 -39.99
CA GLU A 395 -5.95 -41.16 -40.21
C GLU A 395 -6.06 -42.68 -40.16
N THR A 396 -6.41 -43.28 -41.30
CA THR A 396 -6.11 -44.69 -41.56
C THR A 396 -4.77 -44.78 -42.27
N GLY A 397 -3.77 -45.23 -41.50
CA GLY A 397 -2.41 -45.68 -41.82
C GLY A 397 -1.89 -45.63 -43.26
N GLU A 398 -0.75 -44.95 -43.44
CA GLU A 398 0.36 -45.51 -44.20
C GLU A 398 1.28 -46.24 -43.22
N SER A 399 1.38 -47.55 -43.39
CA SER A 399 2.28 -48.40 -42.62
C SER A 399 3.72 -48.00 -42.86
N SER A 400 4.48 -47.97 -41.78
CA SER A 400 5.94 -48.02 -41.78
C SER A 400 6.39 -49.37 -42.32
N ASP A 401 6.41 -49.55 -43.64
CA ASP A 401 7.20 -50.58 -44.31
C ASP A 401 8.37 -49.89 -45.01
N ALA A 402 9.40 -49.58 -44.23
CA ALA A 402 10.71 -49.27 -44.76
C ALA A 402 11.32 -50.59 -45.25
N ASP A 403 11.10 -50.89 -46.53
CA ASP A 403 11.89 -51.90 -47.25
C ASP A 403 13.23 -51.27 -47.67
N ASP A 404 14.26 -52.05 -47.38
CA ASP A 404 15.67 -51.76 -47.42
C ASP A 404 16.16 -51.81 -48.88
N THR A 405 16.46 -50.67 -49.51
CA THR A 405 17.34 -50.65 -50.69
C THR A 405 18.15 -49.36 -50.84
N ASP A 406 19.46 -49.58 -51.03
CA ASP A 406 20.57 -48.66 -51.24
C ASP A 406 20.37 -47.55 -52.30
N PRO A 407 21.17 -46.46 -52.24
CA PRO A 407 21.04 -45.29 -53.12
C PRO A 407 21.90 -45.42 -54.40
N PRO A 408 21.48 -44.86 -55.56
CA PRO A 408 22.39 -44.66 -56.67
C PRO A 408 22.99 -43.25 -56.67
N GLN A 409 24.31 -43.21 -56.82
CA GLN A 409 25.13 -42.04 -57.13
C GLN A 409 25.06 -41.62 -58.61
N GLY A 410 25.22 -40.31 -58.86
CA GLY A 410 25.74 -39.70 -60.09
C GLY A 410 24.69 -39.47 -61.19
N SER A 411 24.75 -38.42 -62.02
CA SER A 411 25.78 -37.42 -62.30
C SER A 411 25.18 -36.31 -63.17
N ALA A 412 25.83 -35.15 -63.14
CA ALA A 412 25.72 -33.97 -64.02
C ALA A 412 25.25 -34.25 -65.48
N ASP A 413 24.42 -33.35 -66.02
CA ASP A 413 24.82 -32.50 -67.15
C ASP A 413 23.84 -31.32 -67.42
N GLU A 414 24.45 -30.15 -67.51
CA GLU A 414 24.19 -28.91 -68.27
C GLU A 414 22.78 -28.31 -68.53
N LYS A 415 22.63 -27.09 -67.95
CA LYS A 415 21.88 -25.86 -68.31
C LYS A 415 21.23 -25.71 -69.71
N PRO A 416 20.12 -24.93 -69.79
CA PRO A 416 20.27 -23.54 -70.26
C PRO A 416 19.41 -22.46 -69.54
N THR A 417 20.11 -21.37 -69.19
CA THR A 417 19.76 -19.93 -69.27
C THR A 417 18.36 -19.40 -68.94
N ASP A 418 18.35 -18.58 -67.89
CA ASP A 418 17.84 -17.19 -67.80
C ASP A 418 16.43 -16.87 -68.31
N GLU A 419 15.44 -17.04 -67.42
CA GLU A 419 14.45 -15.98 -67.18
C GLU A 419 14.32 -15.78 -65.67
N LYS A 420 14.50 -14.53 -65.24
CA LYS A 420 14.48 -14.07 -63.86
C LYS A 420 13.02 -13.83 -63.44
N PRO A 421 12.44 -14.52 -62.45
CA PRO A 421 11.35 -13.95 -61.67
C PRO A 421 11.94 -13.08 -60.57
N SER A 422 11.26 -11.97 -60.34
CA SER A 422 11.51 -10.91 -59.39
C SER A 422 12.01 -11.36 -58.01
N ASP A 423 12.97 -10.58 -57.51
CA ASP A 423 13.37 -10.49 -56.11
C ASP A 423 12.14 -10.12 -55.23
N GLU A 424 11.32 -11.08 -54.84
CA GLU A 424 10.47 -10.94 -53.65
C GLU A 424 11.34 -11.30 -52.42
N LYS A 425 11.67 -10.27 -51.63
CA LYS A 425 12.22 -10.44 -50.29
C LYS A 425 11.29 -11.37 -49.49
N PRO A 426 11.82 -12.29 -48.66
CA PRO A 426 10.99 -13.04 -47.74
C PRO A 426 10.32 -12.05 -46.78
N THR A 427 8.99 -11.97 -46.82
CA THR A 427 8.20 -11.29 -45.81
C THR A 427 8.42 -12.02 -44.48
N GLU A 428 9.08 -11.38 -43.53
CA GLU A 428 9.20 -11.89 -42.15
C GLU A 428 7.78 -12.10 -41.61
N LYS A 429 7.39 -13.36 -41.43
CA LYS A 429 6.14 -13.72 -40.77
C LYS A 429 6.27 -13.37 -39.28
N GLY A 430 5.25 -12.73 -38.71
CA GLY A 430 5.23 -12.43 -37.28
C GLY A 430 5.15 -13.66 -36.38
N PRO A 431 5.20 -13.50 -35.05
CA PRO A 431 5.15 -14.61 -34.13
C PRO A 431 3.79 -15.29 -34.14
N GLU A 432 3.76 -16.59 -33.87
CA GLU A 432 2.52 -17.29 -33.58
C GLU A 432 1.97 -16.82 -32.23
N VAL A 433 0.66 -16.59 -32.18
CA VAL A 433 -0.07 -16.13 -31.01
C VAL A 433 -1.33 -16.94 -30.80
N GLN A 434 -1.75 -17.04 -29.54
CA GLN A 434 -3.07 -17.50 -29.16
C GLN A 434 -3.90 -16.30 -28.67
N ILE A 435 -5.03 -16.06 -29.31
CA ILE A 435 -5.99 -15.04 -28.95
C ILE A 435 -7.16 -15.66 -28.21
N ALA A 436 -7.62 -14.99 -27.16
CA ALA A 436 -8.89 -15.26 -26.50
C ALA A 436 -9.77 -14.00 -26.50
N THR A 437 -11.08 -14.16 -26.69
CA THR A 437 -12.06 -13.06 -26.63
C THR A 437 -12.90 -13.11 -25.36
N HIS A 438 -13.53 -11.99 -24.98
CA HIS A 438 -14.46 -11.93 -23.84
C HIS A 438 -15.64 -12.90 -24.02
N GLY A 439 -16.17 -13.02 -25.24
CA GLY A 439 -17.21 -14.00 -25.58
C GLY A 439 -16.76 -15.47 -25.48
N GLY A 440 -15.45 -15.73 -25.36
CA GLY A 440 -14.88 -17.05 -25.13
C GLY A 440 -14.18 -17.70 -26.31
N HIS A 441 -14.21 -17.09 -27.50
CA HIS A 441 -13.50 -17.63 -28.66
C HIS A 441 -12.01 -17.75 -28.36
N ARG A 442 -11.38 -18.80 -28.88
CA ARG A 442 -9.94 -19.03 -28.80
C ARG A 442 -9.40 -19.38 -30.19
N LEU A 443 -8.38 -18.68 -30.63
CA LEU A 443 -7.80 -18.83 -31.96
C LEU A 443 -6.28 -18.75 -31.91
N THR A 444 -5.62 -19.69 -32.56
CA THR A 444 -4.17 -19.70 -32.75
C THR A 444 -3.85 -19.26 -34.18
N GLY A 445 -2.81 -18.45 -34.36
CA GLY A 445 -2.40 -17.95 -35.67
C GLY A 445 -1.19 -17.04 -35.62
N VAL A 446 -0.72 -16.59 -36.78
CA VAL A 446 0.40 -15.66 -36.90
C VAL A 446 -0.08 -14.23 -36.73
N LEU A 447 0.47 -13.50 -35.76
CA LEU A 447 0.17 -12.08 -35.57
C LEU A 447 0.78 -11.26 -36.71
N ILE A 448 -0.06 -10.47 -37.39
CA ILE A 448 0.33 -9.65 -38.54
C ILE A 448 0.51 -8.19 -38.13
N GLN A 449 -0.41 -7.66 -37.31
CA GLN A 449 -0.39 -6.26 -36.92
C GLN A 449 -1.15 -6.02 -35.62
N THR A 450 -0.60 -5.17 -34.75
CA THR A 450 -1.32 -4.55 -33.63
C THR A 450 -1.64 -3.10 -33.94
N GLY A 451 -2.89 -2.68 -33.78
CA GLY A 451 -3.31 -1.28 -33.88
C GLY A 451 -4.11 -0.86 -32.66
N LYS A 452 -4.41 0.44 -32.53
CA LYS A 452 -5.12 1.01 -31.37
C LYS A 452 -6.45 0.30 -31.07
N ASP A 453 -7.23 0.02 -32.11
CA ASP A 453 -8.61 -0.48 -31.98
C ASP A 453 -8.78 -1.92 -32.47
N GLN A 454 -7.77 -2.51 -33.10
CA GLN A 454 -7.86 -3.86 -33.67
C GLN A 454 -6.52 -4.58 -33.73
N VAL A 455 -6.56 -5.90 -33.61
CA VAL A 455 -5.42 -6.81 -33.82
C VAL A 455 -5.71 -7.69 -35.03
N THR A 456 -4.75 -7.79 -35.94
CA THR A 456 -4.89 -8.60 -37.16
C THR A 456 -3.98 -9.82 -37.10
N LEU A 457 -4.55 -11.00 -37.31
CA LEU A 457 -3.82 -12.27 -37.38
C LEU A 457 -4.18 -13.07 -38.64
N GLU A 458 -3.29 -13.99 -38.99
CA GLU A 458 -3.52 -15.05 -39.96
C GLU A 458 -3.74 -16.36 -39.19
N PRO A 459 -5.00 -16.82 -38.99
CA PRO A 459 -5.30 -17.99 -38.18
C PRO A 459 -4.72 -19.28 -38.76
N THR A 460 -4.25 -20.19 -37.90
CA THR A 460 -3.71 -21.50 -38.31
C THR A 460 -4.82 -22.43 -38.85
N SER A 461 -6.03 -22.32 -38.32
CA SER A 461 -7.15 -23.23 -38.64
C SER A 461 -8.29 -22.62 -39.42
N LEU A 462 -8.25 -21.31 -39.71
CA LEU A 462 -9.27 -20.62 -40.48
C LEU A 462 -8.70 -20.08 -41.79
N GLN A 463 -9.53 -20.02 -42.82
CA GLN A 463 -9.16 -19.32 -44.05
C GLN A 463 -9.26 -17.80 -43.87
N ASN A 464 -8.33 -17.09 -44.52
CA ASN A 464 -8.20 -15.63 -44.57
C ASN A 464 -7.76 -14.97 -43.25
N ARG A 465 -7.19 -13.77 -43.36
CA ARG A 465 -6.83 -12.93 -42.23
C ARG A 465 -8.06 -12.50 -41.45
N LEU A 466 -7.89 -12.33 -40.15
CA LEU A 466 -8.91 -11.87 -39.23
C LEU A 466 -8.43 -10.58 -38.54
N SER A 467 -9.28 -9.56 -38.54
CA SER A 467 -9.08 -8.37 -37.70
C SER A 467 -10.10 -8.42 -36.56
N ILE A 468 -9.60 -8.46 -35.33
CA ILE A 468 -10.40 -8.57 -34.12
C ILE A 468 -10.36 -7.22 -33.40
N PRO A 469 -11.51 -6.60 -33.07
CA PRO A 469 -11.56 -5.39 -32.27
C PRO A 469 -10.90 -5.61 -30.90
N VAL A 470 -10.13 -4.64 -30.43
CA VAL A 470 -9.49 -4.71 -29.09
C VAL A 470 -10.53 -4.80 -27.99
N ALA A 471 -11.71 -4.19 -28.17
CA ALA A 471 -12.83 -4.28 -27.24
C ALA A 471 -13.41 -5.70 -27.08
N ASP A 472 -13.11 -6.62 -28.01
CA ASP A 472 -13.51 -8.02 -27.93
C ASP A 472 -12.39 -8.92 -27.40
N LEU A 473 -11.13 -8.43 -27.39
CA LEU A 473 -9.97 -9.21 -26.97
C LEU A 473 -9.89 -9.31 -25.46
N ARG A 474 -9.81 -10.53 -24.94
CA ARG A 474 -9.42 -10.80 -23.55
C ARG A 474 -7.92 -10.94 -23.41
N SER A 475 -7.26 -11.64 -24.33
CA SER A 475 -5.80 -11.78 -24.29
C SER A 475 -5.23 -12.13 -25.65
N VAL A 476 -4.00 -11.68 -25.89
CA VAL A 476 -3.14 -12.13 -26.99
C VAL A 476 -1.85 -12.62 -26.38
N SER A 477 -1.61 -13.93 -26.44
CA SER A 477 -0.42 -14.59 -25.89
C SER A 477 0.53 -15.02 -26.99
N ILE A 478 1.82 -14.74 -26.84
CA ILE A 478 2.84 -15.16 -27.81
C ILE A 478 3.16 -16.65 -27.57
N THR A 479 2.89 -17.48 -28.58
CA THR A 479 3.10 -18.94 -28.49
C THR A 479 4.60 -19.24 -28.50
N GLY A 480 5.06 -20.07 -27.55
CA GLY A 480 6.47 -20.44 -27.44
C GLY A 480 7.39 -19.39 -26.80
N ALA A 481 6.83 -18.23 -26.37
CA ALA A 481 7.56 -17.29 -25.55
C ALA A 481 7.86 -17.92 -24.18
N ALA A 482 9.12 -18.32 -23.96
CA ALA A 482 9.57 -18.77 -22.65
C ALA A 482 9.93 -17.56 -21.78
N ARG A 483 9.39 -17.49 -20.56
CA ARG A 483 9.83 -16.50 -19.58
C ARG A 483 11.29 -16.82 -19.24
N GLN A 484 12.18 -15.83 -19.38
CA GLN A 484 13.55 -16.02 -18.95
C GLN A 484 13.55 -16.04 -17.43
N ASN A 485 13.70 -17.23 -16.87
CA ASN A 485 13.80 -17.45 -15.43
C ASN A 485 15.21 -17.04 -14.97
N ASP A 486 15.55 -15.77 -15.13
CA ASP A 486 16.65 -15.19 -14.38
C ASP A 486 16.18 -15.13 -12.92
N SER A 487 16.50 -16.19 -12.17
CA SER A 487 16.41 -16.27 -10.70
C SER A 487 17.25 -15.20 -9.97
N LYS A 488 17.78 -14.22 -10.70
CA LYS A 488 18.41 -13.03 -10.17
C LYS A 488 17.50 -11.83 -10.45
N PRO A 489 17.11 -11.05 -9.42
CA PRO A 489 16.48 -9.75 -9.67
C PRO A 489 17.35 -9.00 -10.66
N SER A 490 16.73 -8.40 -11.70
CA SER A 490 17.42 -7.80 -12.84
C SER A 490 18.60 -6.95 -12.33
N SER A 491 19.81 -7.53 -12.37
CA SER A 491 20.85 -7.10 -11.44
C SER A 491 21.40 -5.76 -11.91
N GLY A 492 20.85 -4.67 -11.38
CA GLY A 492 21.28 -3.30 -11.64
C GLY A 492 20.24 -2.35 -12.23
N LEU A 493 19.04 -2.80 -12.63
CA LEU A 493 17.98 -1.88 -13.06
C LEU A 493 17.07 -1.52 -11.88
N PRO A 494 16.70 -0.23 -11.71
CA PRO A 494 15.70 0.14 -10.73
C PRO A 494 14.30 -0.38 -11.08
N ARG A 495 13.50 -0.64 -10.06
CA ARG A 495 12.10 -1.07 -10.13
C ARG A 495 11.18 0.14 -10.03
N LEU A 496 10.38 0.40 -11.06
CA LEU A 496 9.31 1.38 -11.02
C LEU A 496 8.06 0.72 -10.44
N GLU A 497 7.49 1.33 -9.40
CA GLU A 497 6.23 0.91 -8.77
C GLU A 497 5.20 2.03 -8.93
N THR A 498 4.04 1.66 -9.49
CA THR A 498 2.88 2.53 -9.64
C THR A 498 1.65 1.85 -9.03
N ASP A 499 0.54 2.57 -8.89
CA ASP A 499 -0.73 1.97 -8.45
C ASP A 499 -1.21 0.85 -9.39
N ASN A 500 -0.74 0.84 -10.64
CA ASN A 500 -1.19 -0.05 -11.70
C ASN A 500 -0.18 -1.16 -12.07
N GLY A 501 0.93 -1.30 -11.34
CA GLY A 501 1.90 -2.38 -11.61
C GLY A 501 3.31 -2.07 -11.16
N GLN A 502 4.20 -3.04 -11.40
CA GLN A 502 5.64 -2.88 -11.17
C GLN A 502 6.43 -3.44 -12.35
N PHE A 503 7.43 -2.70 -12.78
CA PHE A 503 8.30 -3.08 -13.88
C PHE A 503 9.67 -2.42 -13.76
N TYR A 504 10.69 -3.08 -14.30
CA TYR A 504 12.06 -2.59 -14.26
C TYR A 504 12.37 -1.70 -15.46
N GLY A 505 13.34 -0.80 -15.31
CA GLY A 505 13.81 0.04 -16.40
C GLY A 505 14.86 1.02 -15.93
N ARG A 506 15.14 2.07 -16.70
CA ARG A 506 16.15 3.07 -16.36
C ARG A 506 15.67 4.47 -16.73
N LEU A 507 16.17 5.46 -15.99
CA LEU A 507 16.07 6.84 -16.41
C LEU A 507 17.09 7.11 -17.52
N ILE A 508 16.67 7.85 -18.55
CA ILE A 508 17.51 8.24 -19.69
C ILE A 508 17.73 9.74 -19.65
N ASP A 509 18.97 10.15 -19.94
CA ASP A 509 19.35 11.56 -20.05
C ASP A 509 18.44 12.29 -21.04
N THR A 510 18.02 13.47 -20.65
CA THR A 510 17.13 14.33 -21.44
C THR A 510 17.96 15.32 -22.24
N ASP A 511 17.75 15.35 -23.56
CA ASP A 511 18.32 16.39 -24.41
C ASP A 511 17.68 17.75 -24.02
N PRO A 512 18.46 18.75 -23.59
CA PRO A 512 17.93 20.07 -23.22
C PRO A 512 17.22 20.81 -24.37
N ALA A 513 17.37 20.35 -25.63
CA ALA A 513 16.65 20.89 -26.79
C ALA A 513 15.29 20.21 -27.06
N SER A 514 14.90 19.21 -26.27
CA SER A 514 13.68 18.43 -26.49
C SER A 514 12.52 18.94 -25.65
N ASP A 515 11.36 19.23 -26.26
CA ASP A 515 10.08 19.54 -25.57
C ASP A 515 9.45 18.32 -24.86
N SER A 516 10.21 17.23 -24.68
CA SER A 516 9.69 15.93 -24.29
C SER A 516 9.76 15.66 -22.78
N GLY A 517 9.62 16.69 -21.95
CA GLY A 517 9.58 16.58 -20.49
C GLY A 517 10.96 16.43 -19.82
N PRO A 518 11.03 16.67 -18.49
CA PRO A 518 12.29 16.81 -17.75
C PRO A 518 13.00 15.49 -17.42
N ILE A 519 12.27 14.38 -17.44
CA ILE A 519 12.79 13.04 -17.15
C ILE A 519 12.11 12.03 -18.08
N ARG A 520 12.89 11.09 -18.63
CA ARG A 520 12.40 9.96 -19.43
C ARG A 520 12.73 8.63 -18.78
N PHE A 521 11.83 7.67 -18.90
CA PHE A 521 12.00 6.30 -18.44
C PHE A 521 11.95 5.34 -19.62
N GLU A 522 12.93 4.45 -19.70
CA GLU A 522 12.96 3.33 -20.64
C GLU A 522 12.70 2.04 -19.87
N PRO A 523 11.51 1.43 -20.00
CA PRO A 523 11.26 0.11 -19.46
C PRO A 523 12.27 -0.89 -20.01
N ARG A 524 12.59 -1.91 -19.22
CA ARG A 524 13.36 -3.06 -19.69
C ARG A 524 12.68 -3.67 -20.91
N ASP A 525 13.47 -4.05 -21.90
CA ASP A 525 13.04 -4.58 -23.20
C ASP A 525 12.26 -3.62 -24.12
N ALA A 526 12.01 -2.37 -23.69
CA ALA A 526 11.48 -1.36 -24.59
C ALA A 526 12.56 -0.86 -25.56
N THR A 527 12.15 -0.45 -26.76
CA THR A 527 13.06 0.10 -27.78
C THR A 527 13.24 1.61 -27.70
N ALA A 528 12.45 2.28 -26.86
CA ALA A 528 12.52 3.72 -26.66
C ALA A 528 12.04 4.12 -25.25
N ALA A 529 12.63 5.19 -24.71
CA ALA A 529 12.17 5.85 -23.49
C ALA A 529 10.92 6.69 -23.73
N ALA A 530 10.08 6.85 -22.70
CA ALA A 530 8.95 7.78 -22.68
C ALA A 530 9.07 8.78 -21.52
N ALA A 531 8.53 9.97 -21.71
CA ALA A 531 8.54 11.05 -20.73
C ALA A 531 7.49 10.84 -19.65
N PHE A 532 7.85 11.12 -18.40
CA PHE A 532 6.88 11.22 -17.31
C PHE A 532 5.92 12.38 -17.55
N LEU A 533 4.62 12.16 -17.33
CA LEU A 533 3.67 13.28 -17.23
C LEU A 533 3.91 14.05 -15.92
N PRO A 534 3.62 15.37 -15.86
CA PRO A 534 3.72 16.14 -14.61
C PRO A 534 2.88 15.56 -13.46
N SER A 535 1.78 14.89 -13.79
CA SER A 535 0.89 14.21 -12.85
C SER A 535 1.34 12.79 -12.45
N PHE A 536 2.56 12.38 -12.84
CA PHE A 536 3.06 11.06 -12.49
C PHE A 536 3.16 10.90 -10.96
N SER A 537 2.64 9.78 -10.47
CA SER A 537 2.66 9.38 -9.06
C SER A 537 3.11 7.94 -8.96
N GLY A 538 4.09 7.68 -8.11
CA GLY A 538 4.73 6.38 -7.97
C GLY A 538 6.12 6.51 -7.36
N ARG A 539 6.89 5.43 -7.39
CA ARG A 539 8.27 5.43 -6.90
C ARG A 539 9.19 4.57 -7.76
N LEU A 540 10.46 4.94 -7.80
CA LEU A 540 11.53 4.23 -8.49
C LEU A 540 12.55 3.76 -7.46
N VAL A 541 12.59 2.45 -7.21
CA VAL A 541 13.42 1.80 -6.20
C VAL A 541 14.71 1.30 -6.83
N TYR A 542 15.85 1.88 -6.44
CA TYR A 542 17.18 1.44 -6.89
C TYR A 542 17.75 0.34 -6.01
N ARG A 543 17.44 0.38 -4.71
CA ARG A 543 17.86 -0.61 -3.73
C ARG A 543 16.71 -0.82 -2.76
N ASP A 544 16.33 -2.08 -2.54
CA ASP A 544 15.29 -2.37 -1.55
C ASP A 544 15.75 -1.85 -0.17
N PRO A 545 14.88 -1.14 0.56
CA PRO A 545 15.20 -0.73 1.91
C PRO A 545 15.52 -1.96 2.75
N PRO A 546 16.44 -1.87 3.74
CA PRO A 546 16.71 -2.97 4.63
C PRO A 546 15.38 -3.45 5.25
N PRO A 547 15.16 -4.78 5.35
CA PRO A 547 13.87 -5.32 5.78
C PRO A 547 13.47 -4.72 7.14
N PRO A 548 12.17 -4.44 7.35
CA PRO A 548 11.70 -3.82 8.58
C PRO A 548 12.19 -4.64 9.79
N GLU A 549 12.69 -3.92 10.79
CA GLU A 549 13.28 -4.52 11.99
C GLU A 549 12.24 -5.42 12.67
N THR A 550 12.46 -6.74 12.63
CA THR A 550 11.53 -7.70 13.25
C THR A 550 11.43 -7.46 14.76
N PRO A 551 10.32 -7.85 15.42
CA PRO A 551 10.20 -7.74 16.88
C PRO A 551 11.36 -8.40 17.65
N ALA A 552 11.94 -9.46 17.09
CA ALA A 552 13.12 -10.14 17.64
C ALA A 552 14.39 -9.30 17.54
N MET A 553 14.66 -8.68 16.38
CA MET A 553 15.78 -7.75 16.19
C MET A 553 15.64 -6.52 17.09
N ARG A 554 14.42 -5.97 17.18
CA ARG A 554 14.07 -4.87 18.10
C ARG A 554 14.34 -5.26 19.54
N GLN A 555 13.92 -6.45 19.99
CA GLN A 555 14.21 -6.95 21.34
C GLN A 555 15.71 -7.10 21.60
N GLN A 556 16.46 -7.64 20.64
CA GLN A 556 17.90 -7.83 20.79
C GLN A 556 18.65 -6.50 20.86
N ARG A 557 18.22 -5.50 20.07
CA ARG A 557 18.71 -4.12 20.16
C ARG A 557 18.38 -3.50 21.52
N LEU A 558 17.13 -3.58 21.96
CA LEU A 558 16.68 -3.08 23.27
C LEU A 558 17.43 -3.74 24.44
N GLN A 559 17.75 -5.03 24.35
CA GLN A 559 18.55 -5.74 25.36
C GLN A 559 20.00 -5.25 25.40
N ARG A 560 20.60 -5.02 24.23
CA ARG A 560 21.96 -4.46 24.11
C ARG A 560 22.00 -3.02 24.64
N GLU A 561 21.01 -2.21 24.30
CA GLU A 561 20.82 -0.85 24.82
C GLU A 561 20.63 -0.85 26.34
N ALA A 562 19.82 -1.78 26.89
CA ALA A 562 19.63 -1.92 28.34
C ALA A 562 20.92 -2.33 29.06
N ALA A 563 21.75 -3.19 28.44
CA ALA A 563 23.06 -3.57 28.98
C ALA A 563 24.03 -2.38 29.00
N GLU A 564 24.04 -1.56 27.94
CA GLU A 564 24.84 -0.33 27.87
C GLU A 564 24.34 0.73 28.87
N LYS A 565 23.02 0.88 29.04
CA LYS A 565 22.41 1.79 30.04
C LYS A 565 22.81 1.40 31.47
N ARG A 566 22.83 0.10 31.80
CA ARG A 566 23.33 -0.41 33.08
C ARG A 566 24.83 -0.11 33.28
N ALA A 567 25.64 -0.24 32.24
CA ALA A 567 27.06 0.09 32.30
C ALA A 567 27.32 1.61 32.47
N ARG A 568 26.48 2.46 31.88
CA ARG A 568 26.56 3.93 32.00
C ARG A 568 26.10 4.43 33.38
N GLN A 569 25.00 3.88 33.92
CA GLN A 569 24.54 4.19 35.29
C GLN A 569 25.55 3.77 36.36
N ALA A 570 26.29 2.67 36.14
CA ALA A 570 27.38 2.27 37.03
C ALA A 570 28.54 3.28 37.04
N ARG A 571 28.75 4.04 35.94
CA ARG A 571 29.77 5.10 35.84
C ARG A 571 29.32 6.44 36.41
N GLN A 572 28.03 6.76 36.38
CA GLN A 572 27.47 8.03 36.88
C GLN A 572 27.32 8.13 38.41
N ARG A 573 27.45 7.03 39.17
CA ARG A 573 27.36 7.03 40.65
C ARG A 573 28.53 7.71 41.40
N ARG A 574 29.35 8.53 40.73
CA ARG A 574 30.46 9.29 41.31
C ARG A 574 30.47 10.74 40.79
N GLY A 575 29.64 11.62 41.36
CA GLY A 575 29.74 13.07 41.16
C GLY A 575 28.44 13.84 41.45
N GLY A 576 28.49 14.85 42.33
CA GLY A 576 27.35 15.68 42.73
C GLY A 576 27.03 16.81 41.73
N LEU A 577 25.77 17.29 41.77
CA LEU A 577 25.05 17.92 40.66
C LEU A 577 25.45 19.38 40.31
N MET A 578 26.13 20.13 41.19
CA MET A 578 26.34 21.58 40.98
C MET A 578 27.70 22.01 40.42
N ASN A 579 28.63 21.07 40.17
CA ASN A 579 29.95 21.37 39.54
C ASN A 579 30.10 20.79 38.12
N VAL A 580 29.01 20.32 37.51
CA VAL A 580 29.05 19.51 36.28
C VAL A 580 28.83 20.34 35.02
N ILE A 581 28.12 21.47 35.08
CA ILE A 581 27.71 22.21 33.88
C ILE A 581 28.90 22.84 33.13
N VAL A 582 29.96 23.25 33.84
CA VAL A 582 31.16 23.86 33.23
C VAL A 582 32.29 22.84 32.98
N ASN A 583 32.31 21.70 33.68
CA ASN A 583 33.35 20.67 33.53
C ASN A 583 32.98 19.51 32.58
N ALA A 584 31.70 19.31 32.25
CA ALA A 584 31.28 18.26 31.31
C ALA A 584 31.51 18.65 29.82
N PHE A 585 31.58 19.96 29.54
CA PHE A 585 31.94 20.50 28.23
C PHE A 585 33.42 20.93 28.15
N SER A 586 34.21 20.76 29.22
CA SER A 586 35.64 21.07 29.23
C SER A 586 36.49 19.82 28.96
N ASN A 587 37.43 19.97 28.03
CA ASN A 587 38.29 18.96 27.42
C ASN A 587 38.65 17.72 28.28
N GLN A 588 38.16 16.55 27.85
CA GLN A 588 38.94 15.31 27.95
C GLN A 588 38.94 14.57 26.60
N PRO A 589 40.10 14.43 25.93
CA PRO A 589 40.19 13.82 24.62
C PRO A 589 40.55 12.34 24.76
N GLU A 590 39.58 11.44 25.00
CA GLU A 590 39.84 10.00 24.80
C GLU A 590 38.68 9.26 24.11
N ASN A 591 38.95 8.93 22.86
CA ASN A 591 38.60 7.72 22.12
C ASN A 591 37.12 7.39 21.83
N ARG A 592 36.74 7.56 20.55
CA ARG A 592 36.38 6.44 19.65
C ARG A 592 36.31 6.92 18.19
N VAL A 593 37.11 6.30 17.33
CA VAL A 593 36.92 6.37 15.87
C VAL A 593 35.74 5.46 15.54
N ALA A 594 34.58 6.07 15.28
CA ALA A 594 33.47 5.45 14.56
C ALA A 594 33.46 6.01 13.13
N ALA A 595 33.02 5.21 12.16
CA ALA A 595 33.01 5.55 10.74
C ALA A 595 32.43 6.95 10.47
N PRO A 596 32.94 7.70 9.47
CA PRO A 596 32.51 9.07 9.22
C PRO A 596 31.04 9.09 8.80
N THR A 597 30.17 9.56 9.69
CA THR A 597 28.83 10.02 9.31
C THR A 597 28.96 11.45 8.79
N PRO A 598 28.43 11.77 7.60
CA PRO A 598 28.65 13.08 6.99
C PRO A 598 27.93 14.19 7.78
N ARG A 599 28.53 15.38 7.75
CA ARG A 599 27.92 16.61 8.26
C ARG A 599 26.67 16.93 7.43
N SER A 600 25.61 17.41 8.07
CA SER A 600 24.34 17.65 7.37
C SER A 600 23.53 18.79 7.98
N VAL A 601 22.69 19.41 7.15
CA VAL A 601 21.66 20.36 7.57
C VAL A 601 20.30 19.74 7.32
N HIS A 602 19.44 19.70 8.34
CA HIS A 602 18.08 19.16 8.26
C HIS A 602 17.10 20.32 8.22
N LEU A 603 16.21 20.34 7.22
CA LEU A 603 15.17 21.35 7.07
C LEU A 603 13.90 20.93 7.81
N ARG A 604 13.06 21.90 8.16
CA ARG A 604 11.75 21.64 8.77
C ARG A 604 10.78 20.94 7.82
N THR A 605 10.98 21.11 6.51
CA THR A 605 10.28 20.42 5.43
C THR A 605 10.69 18.94 5.29
N GLY A 606 11.76 18.52 5.97
CA GLY A 606 12.18 17.12 6.09
C GLY A 606 13.35 16.72 5.18
N GLU A 607 13.92 17.64 4.42
CA GLU A 607 15.18 17.43 3.69
C GLU A 607 16.34 17.29 4.67
N VAL A 608 17.29 16.44 4.31
CA VAL A 608 18.55 16.19 5.01
C VAL A 608 19.66 16.32 3.99
N ILE A 609 20.33 17.48 4.02
CA ILE A 609 21.29 17.91 3.00
C ILE A 609 22.70 17.62 3.52
N PRO A 610 23.52 16.82 2.80
CA PRO A 610 24.94 16.70 3.09
C PRO A 610 25.62 18.06 2.92
N ALA A 611 26.15 18.61 4.01
CA ALA A 611 26.62 19.99 4.02
C ALA A 611 27.69 20.22 5.09
N LYS A 612 28.71 20.98 4.74
CA LYS A 612 29.68 21.53 5.67
C LYS A 612 29.22 22.91 6.12
N VAL A 613 28.63 22.98 7.32
CA VAL A 613 28.27 24.27 7.93
C VAL A 613 29.53 25.06 8.23
N GLN A 614 29.58 26.32 7.79
CA GLN A 614 30.69 27.24 8.03
C GLN A 614 30.40 28.05 9.29
N SER A 615 29.31 28.83 9.28
CA SER A 615 28.89 29.68 10.40
C SER A 615 27.39 29.66 10.62
N ILE A 616 26.97 30.06 11.80
CA ILE A 616 25.56 30.33 12.14
C ILE A 616 25.53 31.68 12.86
N ASP A 617 24.61 32.55 12.48
CA ASP A 617 24.24 33.74 13.24
C ASP A 617 22.76 33.67 13.65
N GLU A 618 22.19 34.77 14.15
CA GLU A 618 20.81 34.78 14.63
C GLU A 618 19.78 34.46 13.53
N ASN A 619 20.08 34.82 12.28
CA ASN A 619 19.11 34.78 11.18
C ASN A 619 19.48 33.77 10.09
N VAL A 620 20.75 33.42 9.94
CA VAL A 620 21.26 32.66 8.79
C VAL A 620 22.22 31.55 9.22
N VAL A 621 22.07 30.39 8.58
CA VAL A 621 23.03 29.29 8.55
C VAL A 621 23.80 29.34 7.23
N THR A 622 25.13 29.50 7.29
CA THR A 622 26.02 29.47 6.13
C THR A 622 26.65 28.09 5.99
N PHE A 623 26.59 27.50 4.80
CA PHE A 623 27.09 26.16 4.53
C PHE A 623 27.60 26.00 3.10
N GLU A 624 28.31 24.91 2.88
CA GLU A 624 28.80 24.46 1.57
C GLU A 624 28.26 23.05 1.31
N SER A 625 27.69 22.82 0.13
CA SER A 625 27.15 21.53 -0.30
C SER A 625 27.39 21.33 -1.80
N GLU A 626 27.64 20.09 -2.21
CA GLU A 626 27.68 19.72 -3.64
C GLU A 626 26.26 19.54 -4.22
N SER A 627 25.26 19.40 -3.36
CA SER A 627 23.87 19.13 -3.72
C SER A 627 23.07 20.38 -4.08
N THR A 628 23.60 21.58 -3.81
CA THR A 628 22.93 22.85 -4.09
C THR A 628 23.94 23.98 -4.28
N THR A 629 23.58 24.99 -5.07
CA THR A 629 24.36 26.23 -5.21
C THR A 629 24.10 27.23 -4.08
N GLN A 630 23.05 27.03 -3.29
CA GLN A 630 22.69 27.90 -2.17
C GLN A 630 23.70 27.72 -1.03
N THR A 631 24.27 28.83 -0.55
CA THR A 631 25.25 28.83 0.54
C THR A 631 24.70 29.33 1.86
N THR A 632 23.46 29.83 1.90
CA THR A 632 22.82 30.42 3.08
C THR A 632 21.37 29.98 3.22
N LEU A 633 20.93 29.68 4.44
CA LEU A 633 19.55 29.32 4.77
C LEU A 633 19.06 30.13 5.97
N PRO A 634 17.80 30.63 5.97
CA PRO A 634 17.22 31.24 7.16
C PRO A 634 17.14 30.24 8.32
N THR A 635 17.53 30.64 9.54
CA THR A 635 17.54 29.79 10.74
C THR A 635 16.15 29.21 11.05
N GLU A 636 15.09 29.94 10.75
CA GLU A 636 13.70 29.50 10.89
C GLU A 636 13.32 28.29 10.00
N LYS A 637 14.00 28.08 8.87
CA LYS A 637 13.76 26.94 7.97
C LYS A 637 14.59 25.71 8.36
N VAL A 638 15.59 25.88 9.20
CA VAL A 638 16.48 24.82 9.69
C VAL A 638 15.90 24.18 10.95
N ARG A 639 15.97 22.86 11.03
CA ARG A 639 15.58 22.07 12.22
C ARG A 639 16.79 21.55 12.98
N VAL A 640 17.77 21.01 12.27
CA VAL A 640 18.98 20.43 12.86
C VAL A 640 20.21 20.81 12.04
N VAL A 641 21.30 21.11 12.74
CA VAL A 641 22.64 21.13 12.16
C VAL A 641 23.47 20.02 12.81
N GLN A 642 23.99 19.10 12.01
CA GLN A 642 24.86 18.02 12.46
C GLN A 642 26.31 18.30 12.07
N LEU A 643 27.16 18.53 13.07
CA LEU A 643 28.56 18.92 12.91
C LEU A 643 29.53 17.74 13.05
N ALA A 644 29.15 16.71 13.81
CA ALA A 644 29.95 15.53 14.08
C ALA A 644 29.10 14.30 14.38
N VAL A 645 29.73 13.12 14.35
CA VAL A 645 29.12 11.85 14.72
C VAL A 645 28.72 11.87 16.20
N GLY A 646 27.46 11.51 16.46
CA GLY A 646 26.92 11.39 17.81
C GLY A 646 25.60 10.62 17.78
N SER A 647 25.33 9.86 18.84
CA SER A 647 24.06 9.16 19.01
C SER A 647 22.92 10.16 19.24
N ASP A 648 21.72 9.84 18.74
CA ASP A 648 20.53 10.59 19.12
C ASP A 648 20.34 10.59 20.64
N PRO A 649 19.83 11.70 21.21
CA PRO A 649 19.64 11.85 22.64
C PRO A 649 18.65 10.80 23.17
N GLN A 650 19.17 9.83 23.91
CA GLN A 650 18.38 8.81 24.60
C GLN A 650 17.96 9.33 25.97
N VAL A 651 16.91 10.14 26.00
CA VAL A 651 16.38 10.76 27.23
C VAL A 651 15.12 10.00 27.66
N ASP A 652 15.02 9.67 28.94
CA ASP A 652 13.81 9.09 29.52
C ASP A 652 12.61 10.02 29.28
N PRO A 653 11.39 9.51 28.99
CA PRO A 653 10.24 10.36 28.68
C PRO A 653 10.00 11.48 29.69
N VAL A 654 10.17 11.20 31.00
CA VAL A 654 9.97 12.19 32.06
C VAL A 654 11.06 13.26 32.05
N ASP A 655 12.31 12.85 31.82
CA ASP A 655 13.43 13.78 31.72
C ASP A 655 13.36 14.62 30.42
N ARG A 656 12.81 14.04 29.35
CA ARG A 656 12.58 14.73 28.07
C ARG A 656 11.49 15.78 28.23
N GLU A 657 10.38 15.43 28.86
CA GLU A 657 9.31 16.37 29.18
C GLU A 657 9.87 17.55 29.97
N ARG A 658 10.60 17.29 31.06
CA ARG A 658 11.26 18.33 31.87
C ARG A 658 12.23 19.20 31.07
N LEU A 659 13.02 18.59 30.19
CA LEU A 659 13.97 19.31 29.33
C LEU A 659 13.25 20.25 28.36
N LEU A 660 12.07 19.86 27.89
CA LEU A 660 11.23 20.61 26.97
C LEU A 660 10.28 21.60 27.66
N THR A 661 10.03 21.47 28.98
CA THR A 661 9.18 22.43 29.72
C THR A 661 9.90 23.76 29.96
N VAL A 662 9.29 24.87 29.55
CA VAL A 662 9.74 26.25 29.78
C VAL A 662 9.30 26.70 31.19
N PRO A 663 10.22 27.05 32.09
CA PRO A 663 9.86 27.59 33.41
C PRO A 663 9.07 28.89 33.31
N ARG A 664 8.09 29.10 34.21
CA ARG A 664 7.16 30.24 34.19
C ARG A 664 7.87 31.61 34.10
N ILE A 665 8.98 31.78 34.81
CA ILE A 665 9.78 33.02 34.81
C ILE A 665 10.44 33.33 33.45
N ARG A 666 10.45 32.38 32.50
CA ARG A 666 11.06 32.51 31.17
C ARG A 666 10.07 32.48 30.01
N LYS A 667 8.76 32.52 30.26
CA LYS A 667 7.76 32.62 29.18
C LYS A 667 8.05 33.77 28.20
N LYS A 668 8.54 34.90 28.71
CA LYS A 668 8.91 36.08 27.90
C LYS A 668 10.27 35.97 27.16
N ASN A 669 11.11 34.98 27.46
CA ASN A 669 12.40 34.77 26.77
C ASN A 669 12.82 33.27 26.82
N PRO A 670 12.15 32.40 26.05
CA PRO A 670 12.36 30.96 26.12
C PRO A 670 13.68 30.52 25.45
N PRO A 671 14.30 29.42 25.90
CA PRO A 671 15.46 28.84 25.22
C PRO A 671 15.05 28.26 23.86
N THR A 672 15.75 28.61 22.79
CA THR A 672 15.35 28.24 21.42
C THR A 672 16.04 27.00 20.86
N HIS A 673 17.11 26.53 21.49
CA HIS A 673 17.97 25.46 20.98
C HIS A 673 18.30 24.39 22.02
N LEU A 674 18.61 23.20 21.51
CA LEU A 674 19.23 22.09 22.25
C LEU A 674 20.54 21.72 21.58
N ILE A 675 21.65 21.78 22.32
CA ILE A 675 22.98 21.35 21.88
C ILE A 675 23.20 19.92 22.36
N VAL A 676 23.59 19.05 21.44
CA VAL A 676 24.00 17.68 21.73
C VAL A 676 25.51 17.60 21.56
N ALA A 677 26.20 17.25 22.64
CA ALA A 677 27.64 17.03 22.61
C ALA A 677 27.99 15.65 22.01
N THR A 678 29.23 15.50 21.55
CA THR A 678 29.77 14.24 21.00
C THR A 678 29.80 13.09 22.01
N ASN A 679 29.84 13.40 23.31
CA ASN A 679 29.74 12.43 24.40
C ASN A 679 28.27 12.10 24.79
N GLY A 680 27.30 12.73 24.12
CA GLY A 680 25.86 12.56 24.35
C GLY A 680 25.27 13.46 25.44
N ASP A 681 26.01 14.42 25.98
CA ASP A 681 25.46 15.41 26.92
C ASP A 681 24.56 16.42 26.20
N LEU A 682 23.61 16.98 26.94
CA LEU A 682 22.58 17.87 26.41
C LEU A 682 22.61 19.22 27.11
N LEU A 683 22.55 20.29 26.34
CA LEU A 683 22.47 21.65 26.85
C LEU A 683 21.32 22.40 26.17
N ARG A 684 20.33 22.79 26.96
CA ARG A 684 19.26 23.70 26.52
C ARG A 684 19.72 25.15 26.65
N CYS A 685 19.70 25.90 25.55
CA CYS A 685 20.23 27.26 25.49
C CYS A 685 19.56 28.10 24.39
N ARG A 686 19.99 29.35 24.25
CA ARG A 686 19.76 30.16 23.06
C ARG A 686 21.10 30.30 22.32
N LEU A 687 21.16 29.86 21.07
CA LEU A 687 22.34 30.04 20.23
C LEU A 687 22.46 31.51 19.83
N ILE A 688 23.66 32.07 19.98
CA ILE A 688 23.99 33.42 19.50
C ILE A 688 24.73 33.32 18.18
N ARG A 689 25.84 32.55 18.15
CA ARG A 689 26.68 32.39 16.96
C ARG A 689 27.45 31.08 16.96
N LEU A 690 27.73 30.55 15.78
CA LEU A 690 28.74 29.52 15.52
C LEU A 690 29.83 30.09 14.61
N SER A 691 31.09 29.98 15.05
CA SER A 691 32.29 30.26 14.25
C SER A 691 32.97 28.95 13.80
N ASP A 692 34.13 29.05 13.14
CA ASP A 692 34.94 27.88 12.78
C ASP A 692 35.50 27.13 14.00
N GLU A 693 35.65 27.82 15.14
CA GLU A 693 36.31 27.27 16.33
C GLU A 693 35.36 27.07 17.52
N THR A 694 34.36 27.96 17.69
CA THR A 694 33.56 28.05 18.91
C THR A 694 32.07 28.29 18.63
N LEU A 695 31.24 27.87 19.58
CA LEU A 695 29.81 28.12 19.67
C LEU A 695 29.54 29.05 20.85
N GLU A 696 28.95 30.22 20.60
CA GLU A 696 28.50 31.16 21.63
C GLU A 696 27.03 30.91 21.95
N VAL A 697 26.73 30.57 23.21
CA VAL A 697 25.36 30.28 23.65
C VAL A 697 25.02 31.03 24.92
N GLN A 698 23.78 31.52 24.99
CA GLN A 698 23.21 32.06 26.21
C GLN A 698 22.53 30.93 26.98
N THR A 699 23.01 30.68 28.20
CA THR A 699 22.39 29.76 29.16
C THR A 699 21.69 30.55 30.26
N ARG A 700 21.36 29.93 31.40
CA ARG A 700 20.44 30.49 32.40
C ARG A 700 20.77 31.95 32.76
N LEU A 701 22.01 32.31 33.07
CA LEU A 701 22.35 33.65 33.58
C LEU A 701 23.58 34.27 32.90
N GLU A 702 24.16 33.58 31.91
CA GLU A 702 25.44 33.94 31.32
C GLU A 702 25.57 33.44 29.88
N THR A 703 26.38 34.15 29.09
CA THR A 703 26.85 33.69 27.80
C THR A 703 28.11 32.87 28.01
N ILE A 704 28.16 31.66 27.45
CA ILE A 704 29.31 30.77 27.52
C ILE A 704 29.78 30.41 26.11
N GLU A 705 31.08 30.16 25.98
CA GLU A 705 31.71 29.67 24.76
C GLU A 705 31.99 28.18 24.86
N ILE A 706 31.59 27.43 23.84
CA ILE A 706 31.77 25.97 23.75
C ILE A 706 32.65 25.67 22.52
N PRO A 707 33.72 24.87 22.65
CA PRO A 707 34.52 24.47 21.49
C PRO A 707 33.66 23.71 20.46
N ARG A 708 33.78 24.07 19.19
CA ARG A 708 33.00 23.43 18.10
C ARG A 708 33.26 21.92 18.01
N SER A 709 34.47 21.48 18.36
CA SER A 709 34.90 20.08 18.30
C SER A 709 34.11 19.15 19.21
N VAL A 710 33.50 19.66 20.29
CA VAL A 710 32.72 18.84 21.22
C VAL A 710 31.23 18.80 20.87
N VAL A 711 30.78 19.59 19.89
CA VAL A 711 29.37 19.68 19.47
C VAL A 711 29.08 18.66 18.37
N SER A 712 28.08 17.80 18.59
CA SER A 712 27.57 16.87 17.59
C SER A 712 26.40 17.45 16.82
N LYS A 713 25.37 17.95 17.51
CA LYS A 713 24.14 18.48 16.89
C LYS A 713 23.69 19.78 17.55
N ILE A 714 23.05 20.62 16.76
CA ILE A 714 22.30 21.81 17.19
C ILE A 714 20.87 21.60 16.71
N ILE A 715 19.91 21.55 17.63
CA ILE A 715 18.50 21.28 17.35
C ILE A 715 17.69 22.53 17.72
N TRP A 716 16.90 23.04 16.78
CA TRP A 716 15.97 24.15 17.03
C TRP A 716 14.69 23.59 17.66
N LEU A 717 14.24 24.16 18.78
CA LEU A 717 13.07 23.67 19.53
C LEU A 717 11.80 24.52 19.33
N TRP A 718 11.93 25.77 18.87
CA TRP A 718 10.84 26.75 18.83
C TRP A 718 10.22 26.91 17.44
N GLU A 719 8.92 27.23 17.40
CA GLU A 719 8.15 27.70 16.24
C GLU A 719 7.63 29.09 16.60
N LYS A 720 8.12 30.15 15.93
CA LYS A 720 7.73 31.53 16.27
C LYS A 720 6.28 31.78 15.82
N ALA A 721 5.36 32.02 16.76
CA ALA A 721 4.14 32.78 16.52
C ALA A 721 4.41 34.27 16.83
N PRO A 722 3.81 35.23 16.10
CA PRO A 722 4.18 36.64 16.15
C PRO A 722 3.85 37.26 17.52
N GLU A 723 4.66 38.23 17.92
CA GLU A 723 4.41 39.12 19.04
C GLU A 723 3.12 39.91 18.76
N SER A 724 2.05 39.66 19.52
CA SER A 724 0.94 40.58 19.61
C SER A 724 1.31 41.68 20.61
N ASP A 725 1.68 42.84 20.08
CA ASP A 725 1.68 44.10 20.82
C ASP A 725 0.23 44.44 21.18
N ASP A 726 -0.25 44.00 22.35
CA ASP A 726 -1.52 44.48 22.93
C ASP A 726 -1.31 44.73 24.44
N ASP A 727 -0.48 45.74 24.75
CA ASP A 727 -0.69 46.59 25.93
C ASP A 727 -1.49 47.83 25.46
N ALA A 728 -2.80 47.67 25.26
CA ALA A 728 -3.72 48.77 25.03
C ALA A 728 -5.03 48.55 25.80
N GLU A 729 -5.08 49.17 26.98
CA GLU A 729 -6.24 49.65 27.74
C GLU A 729 -7.61 48.97 27.51
N GLU A 730 -8.07 48.24 28.54
CA GLU A 730 -9.48 47.96 28.78
C GLU A 730 -10.31 49.26 28.73
N THR A 731 -11.21 49.36 27.74
CA THR A 731 -12.39 50.23 27.85
C THR A 731 -13.65 49.48 27.45
N ASP A 732 -14.61 49.54 28.38
CA ASP A 732 -15.95 48.95 28.45
C ASP A 732 -16.84 49.32 27.24
N PRO A 733 -17.58 48.38 26.60
CA PRO A 733 -18.39 48.69 25.43
C PRO A 733 -19.80 49.15 25.84
N LYS A 734 -20.15 50.39 25.47
CA LYS A 734 -21.53 50.86 25.42
C LYS A 734 -21.92 51.39 24.05
N GLU A 735 -22.94 50.74 23.50
CA GLU A 735 -24.05 51.27 22.69
C GLU A 735 -23.71 52.30 21.59
N THR A 736 -23.88 51.91 20.33
CA THR A 736 -24.83 52.57 19.42
C THR A 736 -25.08 51.76 18.13
N GLU A 737 -26.32 51.32 17.96
CA GLU A 737 -27.01 51.16 16.66
C GLU A 737 -27.15 52.58 16.01
N VAL A 738 -27.37 52.84 14.72
CA VAL A 738 -28.14 52.21 13.63
C VAL A 738 -27.76 52.92 12.29
N ASP A 739 -28.12 52.27 11.16
CA ASP A 739 -28.52 52.85 9.85
C ASP A 739 -27.41 53.40 8.91
N GLU A 740 -27.27 53.04 7.62
CA GLU A 740 -28.18 52.54 6.57
C GLU A 740 -27.39 51.75 5.47
N ALA A 741 -28.01 50.69 4.90
CA ALA A 741 -27.57 49.94 3.71
C ALA A 741 -28.13 50.57 2.40
N PRO A 742 -27.98 50.03 1.15
CA PRO A 742 -27.21 48.88 0.64
C PRO A 742 -26.47 49.16 -0.71
N GLN A 743 -25.70 48.19 -1.24
CA GLN A 743 -25.77 47.66 -2.64
C GLN A 743 -24.45 47.02 -3.13
N ASN A 744 -24.56 45.76 -3.58
CA ASN A 744 -23.72 45.05 -4.58
C ASN A 744 -22.26 44.76 -4.16
N LEU A 745 -21.70 43.55 -4.23
CA LEU A 745 -21.95 42.36 -5.02
C LEU A 745 -21.59 41.11 -4.20
N ALA A 746 -22.25 40.00 -4.54
CA ALA A 746 -21.84 38.65 -4.17
C ALA A 746 -20.49 38.28 -4.81
N ASP A 747 -19.90 37.21 -4.27
CA ASP A 747 -18.73 36.44 -4.76
C ASP A 747 -17.39 36.80 -4.08
N ASP A 748 -17.04 36.03 -3.05
CA ASP A 748 -15.78 35.26 -3.00
C ASP A 748 -15.69 34.44 -1.69
N ASP A 749 -16.29 33.27 -1.78
CA ASP A 749 -15.61 31.98 -1.61
C ASP A 749 -14.67 31.75 -0.41
N ALA A 750 -15.27 31.23 0.66
CA ALA A 750 -14.60 30.35 1.62
C ALA A 750 -14.50 28.92 1.06
N SER A 751 -13.76 28.76 -0.05
CA SER A 751 -13.21 27.49 -0.53
C SER A 751 -11.98 27.74 -1.41
N LYS A 752 -10.90 28.26 -0.80
CA LYS A 752 -9.57 27.96 -1.35
C LYS A 752 -9.13 26.58 -0.88
N GLU A 753 -9.53 25.59 -1.68
CA GLU A 753 -8.67 24.47 -2.06
C GLU A 753 -7.21 24.94 -2.23
N PRO A 754 -6.20 24.06 -2.00
CA PRO A 754 -4.81 24.45 -2.23
C PRO A 754 -4.66 24.89 -3.70
N GLU A 755 -4.30 26.16 -3.89
CA GLU A 755 -4.04 26.72 -5.22
C GLU A 755 -2.91 25.94 -5.90
N ALA A 756 -3.26 25.33 -7.04
CA ALA A 756 -2.40 24.76 -8.07
C ALA A 756 -1.47 23.59 -7.69
N ALA A 757 -1.75 22.42 -8.28
CA ALA A 757 -0.71 21.45 -8.60
C ALA A 757 0.48 22.17 -9.25
N GLY A 758 1.66 22.08 -8.63
CA GLY A 758 2.85 22.79 -9.08
C GLY A 758 3.16 22.53 -10.55
N GLU A 759 3.50 23.59 -11.29
CA GLU A 759 4.00 23.47 -12.66
C GLU A 759 5.34 22.70 -12.64
N GLY A 760 5.30 21.38 -12.85
CA GLY A 760 6.51 20.54 -13.01
C GLY A 760 6.43 19.17 -12.31
N LEU A 761 7.37 18.29 -12.62
CA LEU A 761 7.45 16.96 -12.02
C LEU A 761 8.19 17.03 -10.68
N GLU A 762 7.47 16.97 -9.57
CA GLU A 762 8.06 16.93 -8.23
C GLU A 762 8.73 15.58 -7.94
N VAL A 763 9.97 15.63 -7.45
CA VAL A 763 10.77 14.46 -7.13
C VAL A 763 11.31 14.58 -5.71
N ARG A 764 11.14 13.53 -4.92
CA ARG A 764 11.80 13.37 -3.62
C ARG A 764 12.69 12.14 -3.62
N ALA A 765 13.97 12.33 -3.36
CA ALA A 765 14.96 11.26 -3.28
C ALA A 765 15.31 10.92 -1.83
N VAL A 766 15.38 9.62 -1.55
CA VAL A 766 16.09 9.04 -0.41
C VAL A 766 17.45 8.58 -0.91
N LEU A 767 18.51 9.14 -0.33
CA LEU A 767 19.89 8.85 -0.68
C LEU A 767 20.53 7.96 0.38
N ARG A 768 21.65 7.33 0.00
CA ARG A 768 22.48 6.54 0.91
C ARG A 768 22.82 7.32 2.17
N GLY A 769 22.76 6.61 3.30
CA GLY A 769 22.99 7.20 4.63
C GLY A 769 21.78 7.93 5.22
N GLY A 770 20.60 7.83 4.59
CA GLY A 770 19.35 8.39 5.10
C GLY A 770 19.15 9.87 4.77
N ASN A 771 19.98 10.43 3.88
CA ASN A 771 19.80 11.80 3.39
C ASN A 771 18.55 11.89 2.52
N ARG A 772 17.87 13.04 2.53
CA ARG A 772 16.60 13.25 1.83
C ARG A 772 16.66 14.57 1.09
N MET A 773 16.30 14.58 -0.19
CA MET A 773 16.29 15.80 -0.99
C MET A 773 15.07 15.84 -1.89
N SER A 774 14.52 17.02 -2.10
CA SER A 774 13.37 17.27 -2.96
C SER A 774 13.73 18.34 -3.99
N LEU A 775 13.16 18.25 -5.18
CA LEU A 775 13.24 19.26 -6.24
C LEU A 775 12.08 19.11 -7.22
N VAL A 776 11.76 20.18 -7.94
CA VAL A 776 11.00 20.13 -9.18
C VAL A 776 12.00 19.82 -10.29
N ALA A 777 11.83 18.69 -10.98
CA ALA A 777 12.77 18.23 -11.98
C ALA A 777 12.74 19.09 -13.25
N GLU A 778 13.92 19.48 -13.73
CA GLU A 778 14.08 20.24 -14.97
C GLU A 778 14.79 19.42 -16.05
N LYS A 779 15.82 18.63 -15.67
CA LYS A 779 16.54 17.76 -16.60
C LYS A 779 17.32 16.65 -15.89
N LEU A 780 17.60 15.57 -16.62
CA LEU A 780 18.56 14.55 -16.25
C LEU A 780 19.76 14.58 -17.22
N SER A 781 20.98 14.68 -16.70
CA SER A 781 22.21 14.69 -17.51
C SER A 781 23.33 13.94 -16.80
N ASP A 782 23.97 12.99 -17.48
CA ASP A 782 25.09 12.20 -16.96
C ASP A 782 24.79 11.53 -15.60
N GLY A 783 23.55 11.06 -15.41
CA GLY A 783 23.11 10.44 -14.16
C GLY A 783 22.94 11.40 -12.98
N VAL A 784 22.90 12.72 -13.23
CA VAL A 784 22.58 13.76 -12.24
C VAL A 784 21.25 14.41 -12.60
N LEU A 785 20.27 14.23 -11.71
CA LEU A 785 18.98 14.91 -11.80
C LEU A 785 19.12 16.34 -11.28
N ILE A 786 18.81 17.31 -12.13
CA ILE A 786 18.95 18.74 -11.86
C ILE A 786 17.56 19.36 -11.87
N GLY A 787 17.31 20.24 -10.91
CA GLY A 787 16.09 21.01 -10.88
C GLY A 787 16.11 22.10 -9.81
N HIS A 788 14.93 22.59 -9.47
CA HIS A 788 14.77 23.70 -8.55
C HIS A 788 14.08 23.27 -7.25
N HIS A 789 14.61 23.70 -6.11
CA HIS A 789 13.97 23.56 -4.80
C HIS A 789 13.65 24.94 -4.23
N PRO A 790 12.43 25.19 -3.71
CA PRO A 790 11.99 26.52 -3.28
C PRO A 790 12.91 27.23 -2.27
N LEU A 791 13.61 26.48 -1.41
CA LEU A 791 14.55 27.03 -0.41
C LEU A 791 16.02 26.90 -0.79
N LEU A 792 16.37 26.02 -1.74
CA LEU A 792 17.77 25.68 -2.06
C LEU A 792 18.17 26.14 -3.46
N GLY A 793 17.28 26.80 -4.22
CA GLY A 793 17.58 27.19 -5.59
C GLY A 793 17.85 25.97 -6.47
N GLU A 794 18.90 26.02 -7.28
CA GLU A 794 19.35 24.87 -8.06
C GLU A 794 19.81 23.73 -7.13
N ALA A 795 19.17 22.56 -7.28
CA ALA A 795 19.44 21.34 -6.54
C ALA A 795 19.86 20.19 -7.48
N LYS A 796 20.74 19.31 -6.97
CA LYS A 796 21.37 18.22 -7.75
C LYS A 796 21.31 16.90 -7.01
N ILE A 797 20.69 15.89 -7.62
CA ILE A 797 20.59 14.52 -7.10
C ILE A 797 21.40 13.58 -8.00
N THR A 798 22.48 13.00 -7.47
CA THR A 798 23.27 11.98 -8.17
C THR A 798 22.59 10.62 -8.05
N LEU A 799 22.12 10.04 -9.16
CA LEU A 799 21.34 8.80 -9.16
C LEU A 799 22.09 7.59 -8.59
N ALA A 800 23.43 7.56 -8.69
CA ALA A 800 24.25 6.48 -8.11
C ALA A 800 24.13 6.37 -6.58
N ASP A 801 23.79 7.47 -5.90
CA ASP A 801 23.64 7.54 -4.45
C ASP A 801 22.19 7.43 -3.98
N VAL A 802 21.25 7.31 -4.92
CA VAL A 802 19.82 7.13 -4.62
C VAL A 802 19.56 5.69 -4.20
N ASP A 803 18.76 5.52 -3.17
CA ASP A 803 18.13 4.25 -2.81
C ASP A 803 16.68 4.21 -3.35
N GLU A 804 15.95 5.34 -3.28
CA GLU A 804 14.57 5.47 -3.75
C GLU A 804 14.27 6.89 -4.28
N LEU A 805 13.55 7.01 -5.40
CA LEU A 805 12.89 8.25 -5.85
C LEU A 805 11.38 8.11 -5.70
N MET A 806 10.73 9.14 -5.21
CA MET A 806 9.27 9.23 -5.09
C MET A 806 8.76 10.42 -5.89
N PHE A 807 7.60 10.25 -6.51
CA PHE A 807 6.97 11.23 -7.39
C PHE A 807 5.52 11.47 -6.96
N GLY A 808 5.01 12.68 -7.19
CA GLY A 808 3.61 13.04 -6.88
C GLY A 808 3.26 12.88 -5.40
N ASP A 809 2.13 12.24 -5.10
CA ASP A 809 1.61 12.07 -3.73
C ASP A 809 2.28 10.95 -2.91
N ALA A 810 3.08 10.08 -3.56
CA ALA A 810 3.77 8.97 -2.89
C ALA A 810 4.61 9.35 -1.65
N PRO A 811 5.30 10.51 -1.61
CA PRO A 811 6.02 10.99 -0.43
C PRO A 811 5.12 11.22 0.80
N SER A 812 3.85 11.59 0.62
CA SER A 812 2.94 11.89 1.73
C SER A 812 2.48 10.63 2.49
N LYS A 813 2.40 9.49 1.78
CA LYS A 813 1.91 8.21 2.33
C LYS A 813 2.97 7.44 3.14
N THR A 814 4.24 7.79 3.00
CA THR A 814 5.38 7.01 3.53
C THR A 814 6.38 7.82 4.37
N ALA A 815 6.19 9.13 4.53
CA ALA A 815 7.16 9.98 5.21
C ALA A 815 7.22 9.71 6.72
N ASP A 816 8.36 9.20 7.20
CA ASP A 816 8.72 9.37 8.60
C ASP A 816 8.71 10.87 8.95
N PRO A 817 8.21 11.25 10.13
CA PRO A 817 8.24 12.64 10.55
C PRO A 817 9.68 13.18 10.54
N PRO A 818 9.88 14.47 10.18
CA PRO A 818 11.20 15.09 10.21
C PRO A 818 11.91 14.86 11.54
N ALA A 819 13.22 14.65 11.50
CA ALA A 819 14.00 14.38 12.70
C ALA A 819 13.73 15.43 13.79
N TYR A 820 13.42 14.95 15.00
CA TYR A 820 13.11 15.77 16.17
C TYR A 820 11.84 16.62 16.06
N SER A 821 10.92 16.40 15.10
CA SER A 821 9.64 17.14 15.01
C SER A 821 8.90 17.24 16.34
N ASP A 822 8.98 16.19 17.15
CA ASP A 822 8.27 16.03 18.42
C ASP A 822 9.03 16.66 19.62
N TRP A 823 10.19 17.28 19.38
CA TRP A 823 10.97 17.97 20.41
C TRP A 823 10.61 19.45 20.40
N LYS A 824 9.40 19.76 20.86
CA LYS A 824 8.86 21.12 20.96
C LYS A 824 8.86 21.57 22.42
N LEU A 825 9.09 22.86 22.64
CA LEU A 825 8.95 23.44 23.97
C LEU A 825 7.48 23.44 24.40
N LEU A 826 7.24 23.17 25.68
CA LEU A 826 5.92 23.26 26.31
C LEU A 826 5.99 24.26 27.47
N ASP A 827 5.00 25.12 27.61
CA ASP A 827 4.93 25.99 28.78
C ASP A 827 4.58 25.20 30.03
N ALA A 828 5.21 25.52 31.16
CA ALA A 828 4.78 24.98 32.45
C ALA A 828 3.31 25.38 32.72
N PRO A 829 2.45 24.43 33.14
CA PRO A 829 1.06 24.73 33.50
C PRO A 829 0.96 25.87 34.51
N GLU A 830 0.00 26.77 34.35
CA GLU A 830 -0.27 27.81 35.36
C GLU A 830 -0.86 27.14 36.61
N PRO A 831 -0.40 27.51 37.83
CA PRO A 831 -1.01 27.03 39.05
C PRO A 831 -2.39 27.67 39.21
N MET A 832 -3.40 26.88 39.59
CA MET A 832 -4.72 27.40 39.86
C MET A 832 -4.71 28.15 41.19
N LEU A 833 -5.11 29.41 41.19
CA LEU A 833 -5.46 30.10 42.42
C LEU A 833 -6.75 29.46 42.95
N ALA A 834 -6.75 29.01 44.20
CA ALA A 834 -7.99 28.60 44.84
C ALA A 834 -8.91 29.84 44.91
N GLU A 835 -10.07 29.82 44.25
CA GLU A 835 -11.08 30.87 44.39
C GLU A 835 -11.54 30.93 45.85
N ASP A 836 -11.78 32.14 46.36
CA ASP A 836 -12.15 32.40 47.74
C ASP A 836 -13.41 31.61 48.17
N GLY A 837 -13.22 30.42 48.77
CA GLY A 837 -14.29 29.73 49.49
C GLY A 837 -14.36 28.22 49.31
N GLU A 838 -13.59 27.47 50.13
CA GLU A 838 -14.05 26.35 50.98
C GLU A 838 -12.83 25.74 51.73
N GLY A 839 -12.03 26.59 52.39
CA GLY A 839 -11.00 26.13 53.34
C GLY A 839 -11.62 25.62 54.66
N GLY A 840 -12.48 24.61 54.53
CA GLY A 840 -13.25 23.99 55.61
C GLY A 840 -13.44 22.48 55.45
N ASP A 841 -12.88 21.85 54.41
CA ASP A 841 -12.76 20.39 54.35
C ASP A 841 -11.80 19.90 55.46
N ASN A 842 -12.09 18.73 56.02
CA ASN A 842 -11.31 18.10 57.08
C ASN A 842 -9.96 17.53 56.57
N GLY A 843 -9.61 17.78 55.30
CA GLY A 843 -8.35 17.41 54.67
C GLY A 843 -8.27 15.95 54.24
N THR A 844 -9.40 15.26 54.05
CA THR A 844 -9.44 13.84 53.66
C THR A 844 -9.80 13.59 52.19
N GLY A 845 -10.23 14.62 51.45
CA GLY A 845 -10.74 14.48 50.08
C GLY A 845 -9.70 14.22 48.97
N SER A 846 -8.40 14.32 49.25
CA SER A 846 -7.35 14.11 48.23
C SER A 846 -6.99 12.64 48.05
N ALA A 847 -6.77 12.22 46.80
CA ALA A 847 -6.30 10.88 46.45
C ALA A 847 -4.91 10.54 47.01
N LEU A 848 -4.14 11.54 47.46
CA LEU A 848 -2.83 11.32 48.11
C LEU A 848 -2.98 10.90 49.57
N VAL A 849 -4.12 11.19 50.22
CA VAL A 849 -4.38 10.78 51.60
C VAL A 849 -4.42 9.26 51.68
N GLY A 850 -3.59 8.70 52.57
CA GLY A 850 -3.43 7.27 52.72
C GLY A 850 -2.25 6.67 51.93
N THR A 851 -1.53 7.46 51.12
CA THR A 851 -0.34 7.00 50.39
C THR A 851 0.96 7.30 51.16
N GLN A 852 2.06 6.64 50.79
CA GLN A 852 3.38 6.96 51.33
C GLN A 852 3.88 8.28 50.73
N ALA A 853 4.38 9.19 51.57
CA ALA A 853 4.96 10.45 51.13
C ALA A 853 6.15 10.21 50.19
N GLU A 854 6.11 10.81 48.99
CA GLU A 854 7.17 10.69 48.00
C GLU A 854 8.44 11.46 48.42
N ASP A 855 9.57 10.76 48.47
CA ASP A 855 10.83 11.32 48.98
C ASP A 855 11.46 12.33 48.01
N PHE A 856 11.72 13.56 48.45
CA PHE A 856 12.49 14.58 47.71
C PHE A 856 13.61 15.19 48.55
N THR A 857 14.56 15.87 47.90
CA THR A 857 15.64 16.62 48.57
C THR A 857 15.75 18.01 47.96
N LEU A 858 15.66 19.04 48.80
CA LEU A 858 15.76 20.46 48.41
C LEU A 858 16.74 21.20 49.31
N ASP A 859 17.33 22.28 48.78
CA ASP A 859 18.16 23.19 49.58
C ASP A 859 17.27 24.08 50.46
N LEU A 860 17.73 24.38 51.68
CA LEU A 860 17.03 25.29 52.59
C LEU A 860 17.48 26.74 52.38
N LEU A 861 16.56 27.69 52.59
CA LEU A 861 16.80 29.13 52.42
C LEU A 861 17.96 29.67 53.28
N ASP A 862 18.11 29.14 54.49
CA ASP A 862 19.16 29.51 55.46
C ASP A 862 20.37 28.58 55.40
N GLY A 863 20.42 27.70 54.38
CA GLY A 863 21.49 26.74 54.16
C GLY A 863 21.20 25.36 54.76
N GLY A 864 21.93 24.36 54.25
CA GLY A 864 21.64 22.95 54.52
C GLY A 864 20.66 22.35 53.51
N ARG A 865 20.25 21.10 53.74
CA ARG A 865 19.34 20.37 52.86
C ARG A 865 18.22 19.76 53.67
N PHE A 866 17.04 19.77 53.08
CA PHE A 866 15.84 19.11 53.59
C PHE A 866 15.56 17.86 52.77
N ARG A 867 15.26 16.75 53.46
CA ARG A 867 14.81 15.50 52.85
C ARG A 867 13.66 14.89 53.64
N VAL A 868 12.59 14.50 52.93
CA VAL A 868 11.35 13.99 53.53
C VAL A 868 11.60 12.68 54.30
N SER A 869 12.31 11.72 53.69
CA SER A 869 12.60 10.43 54.33
C SER A 869 13.44 10.51 55.61
N GLU A 870 14.17 11.61 55.82
CA GLU A 870 14.96 11.85 57.04
C GLU A 870 14.11 12.37 58.21
N GLN A 871 12.82 12.67 57.99
CA GLN A 871 11.91 13.19 59.02
C GLN A 871 11.06 12.10 59.70
N GLN A 872 11.29 10.82 59.40
CA GLN A 872 10.57 9.71 60.03
C GLN A 872 10.71 9.76 61.56
N GLY A 873 9.63 9.44 62.27
CA GLY A 873 9.52 9.54 63.72
C GLY A 873 8.90 10.84 64.23
N LYS A 874 8.78 11.88 63.37
CA LYS A 874 8.05 13.12 63.65
C LYS A 874 6.84 13.26 62.73
N VAL A 875 5.83 14.02 63.14
CA VAL A 875 4.77 14.50 62.23
C VAL A 875 5.34 15.64 61.40
N LEU A 876 5.26 15.54 60.07
CA LEU A 876 5.79 16.55 59.14
C LEU A 876 4.64 17.29 58.47
N VAL A 877 4.66 18.62 58.55
CA VAL A 877 3.74 19.51 57.86
C VAL A 877 4.49 20.19 56.71
N LEU A 878 4.07 19.95 55.47
CA LEU A 878 4.60 20.63 54.28
C LEU A 878 3.61 21.69 53.82
N ASP A 879 4.06 22.93 53.63
CA ASP A 879 3.22 24.03 53.12
C ASP A 879 3.74 24.56 51.79
N PHE A 880 3.01 24.35 50.70
CA PHE A 880 3.40 24.78 49.36
C PHE A 880 2.88 26.19 49.07
N TRP A 881 3.78 27.12 48.75
CA TRP A 881 3.46 28.55 48.64
C TRP A 881 4.33 29.31 47.64
N ALA A 882 3.96 30.56 47.34
CA ALA A 882 4.76 31.50 46.56
C ALA A 882 4.56 32.95 47.03
N THR A 883 5.53 33.85 46.81
CA THR A 883 5.51 35.22 47.36
C THR A 883 4.44 36.12 46.75
N TRP A 884 3.98 35.79 45.55
CA TRP A 884 2.92 36.48 44.83
C TRP A 884 1.51 35.97 45.18
N CYS A 885 1.39 34.87 45.91
CA CYS A 885 0.10 34.24 46.23
C CYS A 885 -0.57 34.92 47.43
N GLY A 886 -1.55 35.79 47.18
CA GLY A 886 -2.30 36.51 48.23
C GLY A 886 -2.86 35.61 49.35
N PRO A 887 -3.61 34.53 49.03
CA PRO A 887 -4.13 33.60 50.03
C PRO A 887 -3.03 32.87 50.82
N CYS A 888 -1.89 32.55 50.20
CA CYS A 888 -0.76 31.94 50.88
C CYS A 888 -0.19 32.87 51.97
N LEU A 889 -0.04 34.15 51.65
CA LEU A 889 0.45 35.15 52.60
C LEU A 889 -0.49 35.36 53.79
N GLN A 890 -1.79 35.06 53.64
CA GLN A 890 -2.76 35.08 54.74
C GLN A 890 -2.73 33.79 55.58
N ALA A 891 -2.52 32.64 54.95
CA ALA A 891 -2.53 31.33 55.60
C ALA A 891 -1.24 31.04 56.40
N MET A 892 -0.08 31.43 55.88
CA MET A 892 1.22 31.07 56.47
C MET A 892 1.37 31.45 57.95
N PRO A 893 1.00 32.67 58.42
CA PRO A 893 1.06 33.00 59.85
C PRO A 893 0.17 32.10 60.71
N VAL A 894 -1.01 31.73 60.22
CA VAL A 894 -1.95 30.83 60.93
C VAL A 894 -1.37 29.41 61.04
N ILE A 895 -0.76 28.92 59.96
CA ILE A 895 -0.12 27.59 59.93
C ILE A 895 1.08 27.57 60.90
N GLU A 896 1.94 28.57 60.87
CA GLU A 896 3.12 28.65 61.76
C GLU A 896 2.69 28.75 63.23
N GLU A 897 1.71 29.61 63.55
CA GLU A 897 1.17 29.73 64.91
C GLU A 897 0.59 28.40 65.39
N THR A 898 -0.23 27.74 64.57
CA THR A 898 -0.88 26.47 64.93
C THR A 898 0.13 25.35 65.15
N VAL A 899 1.11 25.19 64.25
CA VAL A 899 2.15 24.15 64.42
C VAL A 899 3.05 24.47 65.61
N GLY A 900 3.29 25.75 65.89
CA GLY A 900 4.07 26.21 67.04
C GLY A 900 3.46 25.90 68.41
N GLU A 901 2.19 25.49 68.48
CA GLU A 901 1.54 25.02 69.72
C GLU A 901 2.04 23.63 70.16
N PHE A 902 2.65 22.86 69.25
CA PHE A 902 3.12 21.50 69.49
C PHE A 902 4.64 21.45 69.75
N ASP A 903 5.12 20.38 70.39
CA ASP A 903 6.55 20.20 70.63
C ASP A 903 7.32 20.03 69.29
N SER A 904 8.31 20.87 69.06
CA SER A 904 9.20 20.82 67.89
C SER A 904 10.00 19.50 67.76
N ASP A 905 10.11 18.74 68.85
CA ASP A 905 10.66 17.38 68.82
C ASP A 905 9.67 16.34 68.28
N GLU A 906 8.37 16.65 68.24
CA GLU A 906 7.31 15.76 67.75
C GLU A 906 6.70 16.20 66.41
N VAL A 907 6.66 17.50 66.11
CA VAL A 907 6.06 18.08 64.89
C VAL A 907 7.03 19.07 64.22
N ARG A 908 7.15 19.04 62.90
CA ARG A 908 7.98 19.98 62.11
C ARG A 908 7.21 20.58 60.94
N LEU A 909 7.27 21.90 60.79
CA LEU A 909 6.78 22.64 59.62
C LEU A 909 7.93 22.90 58.64
N VAL A 910 7.71 22.64 57.34
CA VAL A 910 8.59 23.05 56.25
C VAL A 910 7.76 23.71 55.15
N ALA A 911 8.03 24.99 54.89
CA ALA A 911 7.38 25.74 53.83
C ALA A 911 8.15 25.54 52.50
N VAL A 912 7.51 24.94 51.51
CA VAL A 912 8.09 24.65 50.20
C VAL A 912 7.74 25.79 49.25
N ASN A 913 8.72 26.63 48.93
CA ASN A 913 8.52 27.75 48.02
C ASN A 913 8.71 27.32 46.56
N LEU A 914 7.76 27.70 45.70
CA LEU A 914 7.66 27.23 44.33
C LEU A 914 8.39 28.14 43.33
N GLN A 915 9.51 27.68 42.79
CA GLN A 915 10.18 28.27 41.62
C GLN A 915 10.63 29.75 41.79
N GLU A 916 10.89 30.22 43.02
CA GLU A 916 11.43 31.57 43.28
C GLU A 916 12.84 31.53 43.87
N THR A 917 13.60 32.61 43.69
CA THR A 917 14.94 32.76 44.27
C THR A 917 14.86 33.23 45.73
N ALA A 918 15.96 33.09 46.47
CA ALA A 918 16.01 33.38 47.91
C ALA A 918 15.63 34.84 48.29
N GLU A 919 15.92 35.82 47.45
CA GLU A 919 15.73 37.24 47.76
C GLU A 919 14.25 37.67 47.94
N PRO A 920 13.33 37.42 46.98
CA PRO A 920 11.91 37.73 47.16
C PRO A 920 11.29 36.98 48.35
N ILE A 921 11.75 35.74 48.59
CA ILE A 921 11.31 34.91 49.71
C ILE A 921 11.66 35.59 51.04
N ARG A 922 12.93 35.95 51.26
CA ARG A 922 13.37 36.62 52.50
C ARG A 922 12.61 37.90 52.78
N LYS A 923 12.46 38.76 51.76
CA LYS A 923 11.71 40.02 51.87
C LYS A 923 10.25 39.79 52.28
N THR A 924 9.66 38.69 51.81
CA THR A 924 8.28 38.33 52.12
C THR A 924 8.14 37.81 53.54
N LEU A 925 9.05 36.95 54.01
CA LEU A 925 9.07 36.44 55.38
C LEU A 925 9.29 37.58 56.40
N GLU A 926 10.23 38.49 56.12
CA GLU A 926 10.47 39.69 56.94
C GLU A 926 9.21 40.56 57.04
N ARG A 927 8.48 40.73 55.94
CA ARG A 927 7.22 41.50 55.92
C ARG A 927 6.11 40.84 56.74
N LEU A 928 6.04 39.52 56.74
CA LEU A 928 5.05 38.75 57.49
C LEU A 928 5.43 38.54 58.96
N ASN A 929 6.68 38.81 59.33
CA ASN A 929 7.24 38.59 60.67
C ASN A 929 7.10 37.13 61.14
N ILE A 930 7.39 36.20 60.22
CA ILE A 930 7.39 34.75 60.42
C ILE A 930 8.76 34.17 60.05
N SER A 931 9.12 33.01 60.58
CA SER A 931 10.42 32.38 60.33
C SER A 931 10.34 30.85 60.24
N PRO A 932 9.54 30.28 59.30
CA PRO A 932 9.50 28.85 59.08
C PRO A 932 10.76 28.35 58.35
N ASP A 933 11.07 27.05 58.48
CA ASP A 933 12.06 26.39 57.63
C ASP A 933 11.57 26.43 56.17
N VAL A 934 12.29 27.09 55.27
CA VAL A 934 11.89 27.20 53.85
C VAL A 934 12.75 26.32 52.94
N ALA A 935 12.12 25.39 52.22
CA ALA A 935 12.73 24.58 51.18
C ALA A 935 12.51 25.20 49.79
N LEU A 936 13.58 25.26 48.98
CA LEU A 936 13.57 25.94 47.67
C LEU A 936 13.27 24.95 46.54
N ASP A 937 12.01 24.88 46.09
CA ASP A 937 11.62 24.03 44.96
C ASP A 937 11.81 24.75 43.62
N ILE A 938 13.07 25.07 43.30
CA ILE A 938 13.46 25.85 42.11
C ILE A 938 13.01 25.18 40.82
N ASP A 939 13.06 23.84 40.77
CA ASP A 939 12.73 23.05 39.57
C ASP A 939 11.29 22.49 39.60
N GLY A 940 10.51 22.74 40.65
CA GLY A 940 9.11 22.29 40.77
C GLY A 940 8.95 20.78 41.04
N VAL A 941 10.00 20.10 41.51
CA VAL A 941 10.03 18.64 41.71
C VAL A 941 9.17 18.24 42.89
N ALA A 942 9.17 19.01 43.97
CA ALA A 942 8.33 18.73 45.13
C ALA A 942 6.86 19.02 44.82
N ALA A 943 6.57 20.13 44.13
CA ALA A 943 5.21 20.49 43.72
C ALA A 943 4.56 19.40 42.86
N ALA A 944 5.28 18.85 41.89
CA ALA A 944 4.78 17.80 41.00
C ALA A 944 4.42 16.51 41.77
N ARG A 945 5.30 16.09 42.69
CA ARG A 945 5.12 14.84 43.47
C ARG A 945 3.95 14.91 44.43
N TYR A 946 3.69 16.09 44.98
CA TYR A 946 2.59 16.32 45.91
C TYR A 946 1.36 16.92 45.23
N GLN A 947 1.34 16.93 43.90
CA GLN A 947 0.22 17.46 43.09
C GLN A 947 -0.22 18.86 43.53
N ALA A 948 0.73 19.73 43.90
CA ALA A 948 0.49 21.10 44.36
C ALA A 948 0.11 22.02 43.19
N ASN A 949 -1.03 21.70 42.56
CA ASN A 949 -1.60 22.41 41.42
C ASN A 949 -2.39 23.65 41.84
N ALA A 950 -2.73 23.76 43.13
CA ALA A 950 -3.33 24.93 43.76
C ALA A 950 -2.56 25.29 45.03
N ILE A 951 -2.46 26.60 45.33
CA ILE A 951 -1.76 27.10 46.53
C ILE A 951 -2.62 28.14 47.28
N PRO A 952 -2.55 28.21 48.63
CA PRO A 952 -1.71 27.38 49.50
C PRO A 952 -2.19 25.92 49.57
N GLN A 953 -1.26 24.98 49.67
CA GLN A 953 -1.56 23.56 49.91
C GLN A 953 -0.72 23.05 51.07
N THR A 954 -1.39 22.54 52.11
CA THR A 954 -0.75 22.06 53.33
C THR A 954 -0.95 20.55 53.47
N VAL A 955 0.14 19.80 53.62
CA VAL A 955 0.14 18.33 53.69
C VAL A 955 0.64 17.89 55.07
N VAL A 956 -0.12 17.03 55.75
CA VAL A 956 0.27 16.43 57.05
C VAL A 956 0.68 14.98 56.82
N ILE A 957 1.89 14.65 57.26
CA ILE A 957 2.52 13.33 57.11
C ILE A 957 2.78 12.76 58.50
N ASP A 958 2.36 11.53 58.75
CA ASP A 958 2.55 10.86 60.04
C ASP A 958 3.99 10.40 60.30
N ARG A 959 4.24 9.89 61.51
CA ARG A 959 5.56 9.42 61.97
C ARG A 959 6.12 8.26 61.13
N THR A 960 5.28 7.55 60.38
CA THR A 960 5.68 6.45 59.47
C THR A 960 5.97 6.94 58.04
N GLY A 961 5.70 8.21 57.76
CA GLY A 961 5.87 8.82 56.44
C GLY A 961 4.64 8.67 55.55
N LYS A 962 3.45 8.42 56.10
CA LYS A 962 2.21 8.32 55.34
C LYS A 962 1.47 9.66 55.35
N ILE A 963 0.90 10.05 54.21
CA ILE A 963 0.07 11.28 54.12
C ILE A 963 -1.27 11.01 54.81
N VAL A 964 -1.58 11.77 55.85
CA VAL A 964 -2.80 11.59 56.66
C VAL A 964 -3.84 12.67 56.44
N ARG A 965 -3.42 13.89 56.07
CA ARG A 965 -4.31 14.99 55.67
C ARG A 965 -3.68 15.85 54.58
N LEU A 966 -4.51 16.44 53.74
CA LEU A 966 -4.13 17.43 52.72
C LEU A 966 -5.20 18.51 52.63
N PHE A 967 -4.80 19.76 52.86
CA PHE A 967 -5.64 20.95 52.81
C PHE A 967 -5.28 21.79 51.59
N VAL A 968 -6.28 22.34 50.91
CA VAL A 968 -6.10 23.31 49.81
C VAL A 968 -6.86 24.58 50.18
N GLY A 969 -6.19 25.73 50.08
CA GLY A 969 -6.75 27.06 50.40
C GLY A 969 -6.51 27.52 51.85
N GLY A 970 -6.72 28.83 52.08
CA GLY A 970 -6.41 29.53 53.33
C GLY A 970 -7.63 29.93 54.18
N GLY A 971 -8.71 29.13 54.16
CA GLY A 971 -9.99 29.51 54.78
C GLY A 971 -9.95 29.66 56.31
N PRO A 972 -10.99 30.29 56.91
CA PRO A 972 -11.01 30.67 58.33
C PRO A 972 -10.95 29.51 59.34
N LYS A 973 -11.17 28.26 58.89
CA LYS A 973 -11.08 27.05 59.73
C LYS A 973 -9.76 26.30 59.60
N LEU A 974 -8.83 26.78 58.76
CA LEU A 974 -7.58 26.07 58.47
C LEU A 974 -6.78 25.75 59.74
N GLY A 975 -6.61 26.73 60.65
CA GLY A 975 -5.89 26.52 61.90
C GLY A 975 -6.52 25.45 62.79
N ASP A 976 -7.84 25.50 63.00
CA ASP A 976 -8.55 24.51 63.83
C ASP A 976 -8.50 23.10 63.22
N ASN A 977 -8.69 22.99 61.90
CA ASN A 977 -8.61 21.72 61.18
C ASN A 977 -7.19 21.13 61.19
N LEU A 978 -6.16 21.98 61.02
CA LEU A 978 -4.77 21.57 61.07
C LEU A 978 -4.38 21.13 62.50
N ARG A 979 -4.81 21.86 63.53
CA ARG A 979 -4.61 21.49 64.94
C ARG A 979 -5.18 20.10 65.22
N GLN A 980 -6.44 19.89 64.84
CA GLN A 980 -7.11 18.59 65.01
C GLN A 980 -6.37 17.47 64.26
N ALA A 981 -5.95 17.71 63.02
CA ALA A 981 -5.20 16.74 62.24
C ALA A 981 -3.88 16.33 62.91
N ILE A 982 -3.15 17.29 63.47
CA ILE A 982 -1.90 17.03 64.18
C ILE A 982 -2.17 16.25 65.48
N GLU A 983 -3.16 16.66 66.29
CA GLU A 983 -3.55 15.95 67.53
C GLU A 983 -3.94 14.50 67.28
N GLU A 984 -4.77 14.25 66.25
CA GLU A 984 -5.17 12.90 65.85
C GLU A 984 -3.97 12.05 65.43
N THR A 985 -3.04 12.65 64.68
CA THR A 985 -1.82 11.98 64.20
C THR A 985 -0.83 11.70 65.34
N LEU A 986 -0.76 12.55 66.36
CA LEU A 986 0.08 12.34 67.54
C LEU A 986 -0.51 11.27 68.48
N SER A 987 -1.84 11.11 68.50
CA SER A 987 -2.58 10.24 69.43
C SER A 987 -2.75 8.78 68.97
N ASP A 988 -2.48 8.46 67.71
CA ASP A 988 -2.50 7.12 67.09
C ASP A 988 -3.61 6.16 67.61
N LYS A 989 -4.87 6.53 67.33
CA LYS A 989 -5.94 5.57 67.05
C LYS A 989 -6.47 5.87 65.64
N PRO A 990 -6.55 4.87 64.73
CA PRO A 990 -7.01 5.12 63.37
C PRO A 990 -8.47 5.62 63.36
N PRO A 991 -8.86 6.47 62.39
CA PRO A 991 -10.23 6.99 62.30
C PRO A 991 -11.23 5.84 62.10
N THR A 992 -12.30 5.82 62.89
CA THR A 992 -13.49 4.97 62.67
C THR A 992 -14.42 5.56 61.61
#